data_AF-A0A6S6WFL8-F1
#
_entry.id   AF-A0A6S6WFL8-F1
#
_cell.length_a   1.000
_cell.length_b   1.000
_cell.length_c   1.000
_cell.angle_alpha   90.00
_cell.angle_beta   90.00
_cell.angle_gamma   90.00
#
_symmetry.space_group_name_H-M   'P 1'
#
loop_
_entity.id
_entity.type
_entity.pdbx_description
1 polymer ?
#
loop_
_entity_poly.entity_id
_entity_poly.type
_entity_poly.pdbx_seq_one_letter_code
_entity_poly.pdbx_strand_id
1 'polypeptide(L)'
;MISTSFLRATVALLASTRIVSGSTSSEQEQFKHVTWNDEDWVISTHALDQGHYQSRLTLANGYFGINVASAGPFFEVDEPVDGDIISGWPLFSRRQAYSTIAGFWNSQPRTKGSNYPWLYQYGWESFTAGIPHSSGLIVEANGEFLNASVNPDHISDFVSSLDVKAGLASWRYNWRPGGSGDALIDVDYQLFIHKLYVNKAATRLRLTATRHVNVTVYDVLDGDCAVRSEFVDKKYEEDTPTIWSAVSPGNITNVTAYVYSTLSGNDWVDLAARSEVGDGIFSSGNGSTIAQSVPVELVAFRPTEITKFIGIASTDSFPDPQKVARDASLSGAEEGYSKLIHSHIEEWASILTPDSVDDYRLPNGSLPNDPEVKELHILAHTNPFYLLSNMVGPNAVAAAGNNTRLDIYSVPVCGLGSDCYGGLIFWDADVWISPGIQVSHPQHAQNVIKYRVEHFEQAKRNVETAFTSSKNQTGRFTPGGAVYPWTSGRFGNCTGTGACFDYEYHLNGDMSLAFNNHLIITGDGEYFNSTLLPISNAVAHFFGQLLDFNKTSGAYEIWNATDPDEYANQVNNNGFTTALIQRHFLETNEFNTWFGRKPNASWTEKASKMRLPVNEDAGIIVEYNGMNGSVTVKQADVVLVDDLLHYPNPYSLANLDYYAAKQSLDGPAMTYSSFAVVANEVSPSGCSSFTYDVYSSSPYVRAPWYQYSEQLIDNVEENGGTHPAFPFLTGMGGTNRVAIFGYLGLGLYYDKLDIDPSLPPQIEHLNYRRFYWMGHGINATSNSTHTTLARLPRGKYTLPSANVTYFEKPIPVTIGTRSSRDNATYELGDEPLVIRNRPMGEILTVGGNILQCKDLLPPPQGNKPGQFPIAAIDGAASTKWQPESANITSYLTVDLGTSSFYPINKIVMDWGNQPPSHFGIYFSNSTLPPFSDIRRKDDVKKVTAGKIELSAPWDPVTAYEIKTYIGNQTNVTLQESIWSGRYAHLAVLGNQFSEDATDGGTVAEWSLVREGY
;
A
#
# COMPACT_ATOMS: atom_id res chain seq x y z
N MET A 1 -64.02 -26.91 14.08
CA MET A 1 -64.57 -26.31 15.32
C MET A 1 -63.67 -25.11 15.61
N ILE A 2 -64.12 -23.86 15.45
CA ILE A 2 -65.04 -23.12 16.35
C ILE A 2 -64.31 -22.85 17.69
N SER A 3 -63.55 -21.75 17.82
CA SER A 3 -63.94 -20.44 18.43
C SER A 3 -63.61 -20.39 19.95
N THR A 4 -63.35 -19.29 20.67
CA THR A 4 -63.22 -17.80 20.49
C THR A 4 -62.44 -17.25 21.72
N SER A 5 -62.03 -15.99 21.94
CA SER A 5 -62.10 -14.65 21.29
C SER A 5 -61.00 -13.76 21.92
N PHE A 6 -60.24 -12.93 21.19
CA PHE A 6 -60.57 -11.55 20.74
C PHE A 6 -60.89 -10.50 21.85
N LEU A 7 -59.98 -9.54 22.07
CA LEU A 7 -60.17 -8.06 22.13
C LEU A 7 -58.78 -7.39 22.25
N ARG A 8 -58.34 -6.49 21.34
CA ARG A 8 -58.40 -4.99 21.36
C ARG A 8 -57.61 -4.32 22.51
N ALA A 9 -56.88 -3.20 22.31
CA ALA A 9 -56.91 -2.22 21.21
C ALA A 9 -55.53 -1.58 20.87
N THR A 10 -55.52 -0.86 19.74
CA THR A 10 -54.44 -0.10 19.08
C THR A 10 -53.84 1.10 19.85
N VAL A 11 -52.56 1.36 19.60
CA VAL A 11 -51.97 2.72 19.45
C VAL A 11 -51.17 2.74 18.13
N ALA A 12 -50.99 3.92 17.53
CA ALA A 12 -50.57 4.10 16.13
C ALA A 12 -49.10 3.74 15.82
N LEU A 13 -48.85 3.34 14.56
CA LEU A 13 -47.51 3.41 13.97
C LEU A 13 -47.06 4.87 13.86
N LEU A 14 -45.99 5.22 14.56
CA LEU A 14 -45.10 6.29 14.10
C LEU A 14 -44.10 5.66 13.13
N ALA A 15 -44.43 5.68 11.84
CA ALA A 15 -43.46 5.45 10.79
C ALA A 15 -42.50 6.64 10.77
N SER A 16 -41.40 6.55 11.54
CA SER A 16 -40.31 7.52 11.51
C SER A 16 -39.66 7.49 10.13
N THR A 17 -40.07 8.42 9.27
CA THR A 17 -39.34 8.71 8.03
C THR A 17 -37.91 9.07 8.40
N ARG A 18 -36.97 8.13 8.19
CA ARG A 18 -35.54 8.45 8.18
C ARG A 18 -35.38 9.56 7.13
N ILE A 19 -35.03 10.76 7.58
CA ILE A 19 -34.54 11.79 6.69
C ILE A 19 -33.23 11.21 6.14
N VAL A 20 -33.18 10.99 4.83
CA VAL A 20 -31.97 10.54 4.16
C VAL A 20 -30.98 11.70 4.21
N SER A 21 -30.09 11.67 5.21
CA SER A 21 -28.77 12.28 5.09
C SER A 21 -28.12 11.73 3.84
N GLY A 22 -27.50 12.59 3.02
CA GLY A 22 -26.88 12.15 1.77
C GLY A 22 -25.86 11.05 2.05
N SER A 23 -25.86 10.02 1.21
CA SER A 23 -24.84 8.97 1.26
C SER A 23 -23.48 9.62 0.99
N THR A 24 -22.49 9.39 1.85
CA THR A 24 -21.11 9.31 1.36
C THR A 24 -20.95 7.97 0.63
N SER A 25 -19.83 7.75 -0.05
CA SER A 25 -19.59 6.43 -0.65
C SER A 25 -19.31 5.38 0.44
N SER A 26 -19.45 4.10 0.10
CA SER A 26 -19.16 2.97 1.01
C SER A 26 -17.73 3.02 1.58
N GLU A 27 -16.77 3.48 0.77
CA GLU A 27 -15.37 3.67 1.13
C GLU A 27 -15.17 4.75 2.20
N GLN A 28 -16.04 5.76 2.26
CA GLN A 28 -15.99 6.83 3.27
C GLN A 28 -16.84 6.52 4.52
N GLU A 29 -17.94 5.78 4.38
CA GLU A 29 -18.81 5.38 5.51
C GLU A 29 -18.08 4.55 6.58
N GLN A 30 -17.02 3.81 6.24
CA GLN A 30 -16.19 3.09 7.22
C GLN A 30 -15.43 4.05 8.18
N PHE A 31 -15.06 5.25 7.71
CA PHE A 31 -14.28 6.22 8.48
C PHE A 31 -15.14 7.16 9.34
N LYS A 32 -16.47 7.00 9.38
CA LYS A 32 -17.40 7.88 10.14
C LYS A 32 -17.16 7.97 11.65
N HIS A 33 -16.40 7.03 12.22
CA HIS A 33 -16.02 7.01 13.64
C HIS A 33 -14.53 7.34 13.86
N VAL A 34 -13.83 7.74 12.80
CA VAL A 34 -12.40 8.05 12.75
C VAL A 34 -12.20 9.56 12.63
N THR A 35 -11.18 10.09 13.29
CA THR A 35 -10.81 11.51 13.25
C THR A 35 -9.31 11.67 13.05
N TRP A 36 -8.93 12.60 12.17
CA TRP A 36 -7.55 13.06 11.98
C TRP A 36 -7.32 14.40 12.70
N ASN A 37 -6.27 14.47 13.51
CA ASN A 37 -5.71 15.73 14.00
C ASN A 37 -4.49 16.10 13.15
N ASP A 38 -4.62 17.16 12.36
CA ASP A 38 -3.59 17.63 11.41
C ASP A 38 -2.36 18.25 12.08
N GLU A 39 -2.55 18.94 13.21
CA GLU A 39 -1.47 19.63 13.90
C GLU A 39 -0.50 18.64 14.56
N ASP A 40 -0.99 17.48 15.01
CA ASP A 40 -0.22 16.44 15.70
C ASP A 40 0.00 15.15 14.87
N TRP A 41 -0.69 14.97 13.74
CA TRP A 41 -0.80 13.71 12.98
C TRP A 41 -1.29 12.52 13.82
N VAL A 42 -2.39 12.73 14.56
CA VAL A 42 -3.02 11.69 15.37
C VAL A 42 -4.29 11.20 14.70
N ILE A 43 -4.33 9.89 14.40
CA ILE A 43 -5.55 9.18 14.03
C ILE A 43 -6.22 8.71 15.33
N SER A 44 -7.51 8.92 15.49
CA SER A 44 -8.30 8.34 16.59
C SER A 44 -9.58 7.68 16.08
N THR A 45 -10.01 6.59 16.72
CA THR A 45 -11.31 5.93 16.49
C THR A 45 -12.14 5.91 17.77
N HIS A 46 -13.46 6.10 17.60
CA HIS A 46 -14.47 5.97 18.64
C HIS A 46 -15.32 4.69 18.51
N ALA A 47 -15.00 3.82 17.55
CA ALA A 47 -15.62 2.50 17.41
C ALA A 47 -14.68 1.42 17.98
N LEU A 48 -15.22 0.61 18.89
CA LEU A 48 -14.61 -0.64 19.35
C LEU A 48 -15.07 -1.76 18.42
N ASP A 49 -14.13 -2.41 17.75
CA ASP A 49 -14.37 -3.39 16.68
C ASP A 49 -13.44 -4.59 16.87
N GLN A 50 -13.90 -5.59 17.62
CA GLN A 50 -13.08 -6.70 18.12
C GLN A 50 -13.17 -7.92 17.18
N GLY A 51 -12.07 -8.68 17.06
CA GLY A 51 -12.07 -9.92 16.29
C GLY A 51 -12.02 -9.77 14.77
N HIS A 52 -11.75 -8.56 14.24
CA HIS A 52 -11.61 -8.32 12.80
C HIS A 52 -10.19 -7.83 12.47
N TYR A 53 -9.52 -8.45 11.50
CA TYR A 53 -8.12 -8.13 11.19
C TYR A 53 -7.91 -6.67 10.74
N GLN A 54 -8.92 -6.03 10.14
CA GLN A 54 -8.89 -4.65 9.66
C GLN A 54 -8.68 -3.64 10.79
N SER A 55 -9.26 -3.91 11.97
CA SER A 55 -9.24 -2.99 13.12
C SER A 55 -7.92 -3.05 13.91
N ARG A 56 -7.06 -4.04 13.65
CA ARG A 56 -5.79 -4.22 14.35
C ARG A 56 -4.77 -3.14 13.99
N LEU A 57 -4.14 -2.56 15.00
CA LEU A 57 -3.04 -1.61 14.79
C LEU A 57 -1.72 -2.36 14.67
N THR A 58 -0.91 -2.05 13.65
CA THR A 58 0.44 -2.59 13.45
C THR A 58 1.51 -1.60 13.88
N LEU A 59 2.52 -2.06 14.63
CA LEU A 59 3.72 -1.29 14.99
C LEU A 59 4.99 -2.11 14.76
N ALA A 60 6.06 -1.46 14.31
CA ALA A 60 7.38 -2.07 14.12
C ALA A 60 8.51 -1.03 14.23
N ASN A 61 9.75 -1.49 14.43
CA ASN A 61 10.95 -0.64 14.32
C ASN A 61 11.89 -1.03 13.17
N GLY A 62 11.63 -2.16 12.51
CA GLY A 62 12.42 -2.74 11.42
C GLY A 62 13.26 -3.94 11.85
N TYR A 63 13.48 -4.13 13.16
CA TYR A 63 14.06 -5.36 13.70
C TYR A 63 12.96 -6.33 14.15
N PHE A 64 11.91 -5.84 14.81
CA PHE A 64 10.72 -6.63 15.11
C PHE A 64 9.44 -5.81 14.91
N GLY A 65 8.32 -6.52 14.84
CA GLY A 65 6.99 -5.93 14.73
C GLY A 65 5.93 -6.73 15.49
N ILE A 66 4.76 -6.13 15.63
CA ILE A 66 3.59 -6.68 16.32
C ILE A 66 2.33 -6.01 15.75
N ASN A 67 1.21 -6.73 15.74
CA ASN A 67 -0.11 -6.09 15.68
C ASN A 67 -0.94 -6.44 16.93
N VAL A 68 -1.96 -5.63 17.21
CA VAL A 68 -2.71 -5.66 18.47
C VAL A 68 -4.20 -5.40 18.26
N ALA A 69 -5.01 -5.94 19.17
CA ALA A 69 -6.47 -5.80 19.19
C ALA A 69 -6.96 -4.34 19.19
N SER A 70 -8.20 -4.12 18.74
CA SER A 70 -8.86 -2.82 18.90
C SER A 70 -9.11 -2.46 20.39
N ALA A 71 -9.39 -3.45 21.24
CA ALA A 71 -9.66 -3.25 22.66
C ALA A 71 -8.42 -2.85 23.50
N GLY A 72 -7.21 -3.02 23.00
CA GLY A 72 -5.98 -2.77 23.76
C GLY A 72 -4.75 -3.49 23.19
N PRO A 73 -3.61 -3.44 23.89
CA PRO A 73 -2.33 -4.00 23.44
C PRO A 73 -2.26 -5.54 23.55
N PHE A 74 -3.32 -6.23 23.15
CA PHE A 74 -3.57 -7.66 23.39
C PHE A 74 -3.34 -8.52 22.14
N PHE A 75 -3.06 -9.80 22.36
CA PHE A 75 -3.21 -10.86 21.37
C PHE A 75 -4.71 -11.09 21.08
N GLU A 76 -5.04 -11.42 19.83
CA GLU A 76 -6.41 -11.57 19.34
C GLU A 76 -6.45 -12.66 18.24
N VAL A 77 -7.63 -13.24 18.00
CA VAL A 77 -7.91 -14.19 16.91
C VAL A 77 -9.14 -13.68 16.17
N ASP A 78 -9.23 -13.89 14.85
CA ASP A 78 -10.40 -13.44 14.09
C ASP A 78 -11.67 -14.22 14.48
N GLU A 79 -12.80 -13.52 14.55
CA GLU A 79 -14.13 -14.15 14.51
C GLU A 79 -14.55 -14.40 13.04
N PRO A 80 -15.25 -15.50 12.71
CA PRO A 80 -15.63 -15.79 11.33
C PRO A 80 -16.71 -14.85 10.80
N VAL A 81 -16.31 -13.94 9.90
CA VAL A 81 -17.22 -13.24 9.00
C VAL A 81 -17.53 -14.18 7.83
N ASP A 82 -18.81 -14.47 7.62
CA ASP A 82 -19.40 -15.32 6.56
C ASP A 82 -18.80 -16.73 6.32
N GLY A 83 -17.87 -17.19 7.17
CA GLY A 83 -17.57 -18.61 7.37
C GLY A 83 -16.11 -19.02 7.39
N ASP A 84 -15.17 -18.10 7.15
CA ASP A 84 -13.73 -18.41 7.13
C ASP A 84 -12.90 -17.38 7.94
N ILE A 85 -11.76 -17.84 8.44
CA ILE A 85 -10.79 -17.08 9.25
C ILE A 85 -9.35 -17.39 8.85
N ILE A 86 -9.06 -17.68 7.58
CA ILE A 86 -7.69 -17.96 7.10
C ILE A 86 -7.01 -16.78 6.41
N SER A 87 -5.71 -16.64 6.68
CA SER A 87 -4.77 -15.85 5.88
C SER A 87 -4.66 -16.46 4.47
N GLY A 88 -4.24 -15.68 3.48
CA GLY A 88 -4.11 -16.17 2.10
C GLY A 88 -2.92 -17.10 1.83
N TRP A 89 -2.58 -17.17 0.55
CA TRP A 89 -1.42 -17.90 0.04
C TRP A 89 -0.12 -17.42 0.72
N PRO A 90 0.90 -18.28 0.94
CA PRO A 90 0.92 -19.73 0.70
C PRO A 90 0.45 -20.53 1.92
N LEU A 91 0.20 -19.86 3.05
CA LEU A 91 0.11 -20.50 4.36
C LEU A 91 -1.26 -21.09 4.67
N PHE A 92 -2.33 -20.37 4.33
CA PHE A 92 -3.70 -20.68 4.76
C PHE A 92 -3.77 -20.99 6.29
N SER A 93 -3.08 -20.18 7.09
CA SER A 93 -3.05 -20.16 8.56
C SER A 93 -4.31 -19.49 9.13
N ARG A 94 -4.64 -19.74 10.40
CA ARG A 94 -5.66 -18.95 11.14
C ARG A 94 -5.23 -17.48 11.18
N ARG A 95 -6.13 -16.55 10.86
CA ARG A 95 -5.94 -15.10 11.09
C ARG A 95 -5.98 -14.83 12.60
N GLN A 96 -4.97 -14.11 13.05
CA GLN A 96 -4.74 -13.78 14.44
C GLN A 96 -3.76 -12.61 14.53
N ALA A 97 -3.57 -12.08 15.73
CA ALA A 97 -2.44 -11.20 16.00
C ALA A 97 -1.11 -11.94 15.79
N TYR A 98 -0.09 -11.22 15.33
CA TYR A 98 1.20 -11.76 14.96
C TYR A 98 2.34 -10.84 15.38
N SER A 99 3.50 -11.45 15.67
CA SER A 99 4.74 -10.76 16.00
C SER A 99 5.91 -11.63 15.56
N THR A 100 6.88 -11.01 14.88
CA THR A 100 8.11 -11.67 14.39
C THR A 100 9.29 -10.74 14.46
N ILE A 101 10.48 -11.32 14.31
CA ILE A 101 11.77 -10.64 14.17
C ILE A 101 12.22 -10.76 12.70
N ALA A 102 12.79 -9.70 12.13
CA ALA A 102 13.41 -9.74 10.81
C ALA A 102 14.55 -10.77 10.78
N GLY A 103 14.57 -11.64 9.77
CA GLY A 103 15.48 -12.80 9.70
C GLY A 103 14.91 -14.11 10.27
N PHE A 104 13.90 -14.05 11.15
CA PHE A 104 13.41 -15.20 11.90
C PHE A 104 12.37 -16.01 11.09
N TRP A 105 12.87 -16.71 10.08
CA TRP A 105 12.12 -17.65 9.24
C TRP A 105 12.35 -19.11 9.67
N ASN A 106 11.32 -19.95 9.57
CA ASN A 106 11.41 -21.41 9.75
C ASN A 106 12.03 -22.10 8.51
N SER A 107 12.05 -23.44 8.51
CA SER A 107 12.01 -24.21 7.26
C SER A 107 11.01 -25.36 7.32
N GLN A 108 10.36 -25.67 6.19
CA GLN A 108 9.38 -26.77 6.13
C GLN A 108 9.32 -27.47 4.75
N PRO A 109 9.17 -28.81 4.71
CA PRO A 109 9.26 -29.60 3.47
C PRO A 109 8.08 -29.41 2.51
N ARG A 110 6.95 -28.88 2.99
CA ARG A 110 5.73 -28.58 2.21
C ARG A 110 4.99 -27.39 2.82
N THR A 111 4.14 -26.77 2.03
CA THR A 111 3.17 -25.75 2.44
C THR A 111 1.77 -26.10 1.91
N LYS A 112 0.74 -25.35 2.32
CA LYS A 112 -0.65 -25.57 1.86
C LYS A 112 -0.87 -25.05 0.43
N GLY A 113 -0.28 -23.92 0.04
CA GLY A 113 -0.28 -23.38 -1.33
C GLY A 113 1.13 -23.26 -1.91
N SER A 114 1.33 -23.68 -3.16
CA SER A 114 2.63 -23.63 -3.87
C SER A 114 2.40 -23.64 -5.38
N ASN A 115 3.15 -22.80 -6.10
CA ASN A 115 3.04 -22.63 -7.55
C ASN A 115 3.75 -23.78 -8.29
N TYR A 116 4.83 -24.32 -7.69
CA TYR A 116 5.64 -25.40 -8.26
C TYR A 116 5.88 -26.57 -7.28
N PRO A 117 4.85 -27.38 -6.92
CA PRO A 117 4.95 -28.47 -5.94
C PRO A 117 5.93 -29.61 -6.29
N TRP A 118 6.53 -29.59 -7.47
CA TRP A 118 7.54 -30.54 -7.90
C TRP A 118 8.96 -30.16 -7.42
N LEU A 119 9.18 -28.90 -7.01
CA LEU A 119 10.47 -28.41 -6.50
C LEU A 119 10.75 -28.82 -5.04
N TYR A 120 9.74 -29.27 -4.28
CA TYR A 120 9.89 -29.81 -2.91
C TYR A 120 10.86 -30.99 -2.79
N GLN A 121 11.27 -31.63 -3.90
CA GLN A 121 12.29 -32.69 -3.90
C GLN A 121 13.74 -32.15 -3.89
N TYR A 122 13.93 -30.85 -4.12
CA TYR A 122 15.23 -30.19 -4.23
C TYR A 122 15.48 -29.13 -3.15
N GLY A 123 14.44 -28.66 -2.46
CA GLY A 123 14.52 -27.67 -1.40
C GLY A 123 13.29 -27.66 -0.51
N TRP A 124 13.40 -27.02 0.65
CA TRP A 124 12.30 -26.76 1.57
C TRP A 124 11.93 -25.27 1.52
N GLU A 125 10.70 -24.95 1.90
CA GLU A 125 10.26 -23.55 2.05
C GLU A 125 10.86 -22.92 3.31
N SER A 126 10.72 -21.59 3.45
CA SER A 126 11.10 -20.86 4.67
C SER A 126 10.21 -19.64 4.86
N PHE A 127 9.29 -19.70 5.83
CA PHE A 127 8.30 -18.66 6.12
C PHE A 127 8.56 -18.01 7.49
N THR A 128 8.09 -16.78 7.69
CA THR A 128 8.27 -16.05 8.96
C THR A 128 7.75 -16.89 10.12
N ALA A 129 8.53 -17.02 11.19
CA ALA A 129 8.16 -17.76 12.39
C ALA A 129 7.77 -16.77 13.49
N GLY A 130 6.70 -17.08 14.23
CA GLY A 130 6.20 -16.19 15.26
C GLY A 130 7.04 -16.25 16.53
N ILE A 131 7.07 -15.13 17.26
CA ILE A 131 7.49 -15.08 18.67
C ILE A 131 6.27 -14.92 19.59
N PRO A 132 6.37 -15.22 20.90
CA PRO A 132 5.28 -14.94 21.83
C PRO A 132 4.86 -13.46 21.82
N HIS A 133 3.54 -13.21 21.79
CA HIS A 133 2.98 -11.85 21.73
C HIS A 133 3.32 -11.10 23.02
N SER A 134 3.99 -9.96 22.88
CA SER A 134 4.77 -9.40 23.98
C SER A 134 4.11 -8.23 24.71
N SER A 135 3.02 -7.65 24.21
CA SER A 135 2.46 -6.41 24.79
C SER A 135 1.33 -6.61 25.82
N GLY A 136 0.88 -7.84 26.06
CA GLY A 136 -0.24 -8.14 26.95
C GLY A 136 -0.04 -7.68 28.40
N LEU A 137 -0.91 -6.79 28.87
CA LEU A 137 -1.14 -6.42 30.28
C LEU A 137 -2.64 -6.53 30.58
N ILE A 138 -3.11 -7.74 30.88
CA ILE A 138 -4.53 -8.06 31.08
C ILE A 138 -4.95 -7.73 32.51
N VAL A 139 -6.19 -7.28 32.73
CA VAL A 139 -6.71 -6.98 34.08
C VAL A 139 -7.88 -7.88 34.41
N GLU A 140 -7.83 -8.64 35.50
CA GLU A 140 -9.01 -9.32 36.04
C GLU A 140 -9.64 -8.48 37.15
N ALA A 141 -10.96 -8.31 37.08
CA ALA A 141 -11.77 -7.77 38.17
C ALA A 141 -13.16 -8.40 38.14
N ASN A 142 -13.73 -8.72 39.31
CA ASN A 142 -15.09 -9.25 39.46
C ASN A 142 -15.38 -10.54 38.64
N GLY A 143 -14.34 -11.31 38.27
CA GLY A 143 -14.45 -12.51 37.42
C GLY A 143 -14.53 -12.25 35.91
N GLU A 144 -14.27 -11.02 35.46
CA GLU A 144 -14.09 -10.67 34.04
C GLU A 144 -12.64 -10.26 33.77
N PHE A 145 -12.12 -10.66 32.61
CA PHE A 145 -10.82 -10.21 32.09
C PHE A 145 -11.01 -9.07 31.07
N LEU A 146 -10.26 -7.98 31.27
CA LEU A 146 -10.03 -6.97 30.26
C LEU A 146 -8.91 -7.45 29.32
N ASN A 147 -9.31 -8.00 28.18
CA ASN A 147 -8.44 -8.49 27.10
C ASN A 147 -9.11 -8.20 25.73
N ALA A 148 -8.61 -8.81 24.64
CA ALA A 148 -9.17 -8.62 23.30
C ALA A 148 -10.64 -9.05 23.14
N SER A 149 -11.16 -9.91 24.03
CA SER A 149 -12.52 -10.43 24.03
C SER A 149 -13.35 -9.95 25.22
N VAL A 150 -13.01 -8.79 25.81
CA VAL A 150 -13.85 -8.11 26.81
C VAL A 150 -15.23 -7.80 26.20
N ASN A 151 -16.30 -7.88 27.00
CA ASN A 151 -17.64 -7.58 26.50
C ASN A 151 -17.77 -6.09 26.13
N PRO A 152 -18.10 -5.71 24.88
CA PRO A 152 -18.24 -4.31 24.49
C PRO A 152 -19.35 -3.58 25.26
N ASP A 153 -20.41 -4.26 25.72
CA ASP A 153 -21.45 -3.66 26.59
C ASP A 153 -20.90 -3.19 27.96
N HIS A 154 -19.69 -3.62 28.35
CA HIS A 154 -19.04 -3.24 29.60
C HIS A 154 -18.03 -2.09 29.41
N ILE A 155 -17.87 -1.58 28.19
CA ILE A 155 -16.95 -0.49 27.82
C ILE A 155 -17.76 0.77 27.46
N SER A 156 -17.33 1.95 27.93
CA SER A 156 -17.87 3.23 27.49
C SER A 156 -16.79 4.27 27.24
N ASP A 157 -17.15 5.34 26.53
CA ASP A 157 -16.28 6.50 26.24
C ASP A 157 -14.98 6.11 25.50
N PHE A 158 -15.10 5.12 24.60
CA PHE A 158 -13.97 4.52 23.91
C PHE A 158 -13.25 5.48 22.96
N VAL A 159 -11.92 5.48 23.07
CA VAL A 159 -10.99 6.08 22.14
C VAL A 159 -9.80 5.13 21.97
N SER A 160 -9.45 4.76 20.75
CA SER A 160 -8.12 4.23 20.43
C SER A 160 -7.43 5.19 19.46
N SER A 161 -6.12 5.41 19.58
CA SER A 161 -5.40 6.35 18.73
C SER A 161 -3.98 5.90 18.38
N LEU A 162 -3.53 6.36 17.22
CA LEU A 162 -2.17 6.26 16.71
C LEU A 162 -1.64 7.69 16.52
N ASP A 163 -0.60 8.05 17.28
CA ASP A 163 0.22 9.21 16.99
C ASP A 163 1.32 8.81 15.99
N VAL A 164 1.21 9.34 14.77
CA VAL A 164 2.09 9.03 13.64
C VAL A 164 3.45 9.74 13.75
N LYS A 165 3.53 10.87 14.48
CA LYS A 165 4.82 11.55 14.79
C LYS A 165 5.60 10.84 15.87
N ALA A 166 4.91 10.25 16.84
CA ALA A 166 5.50 9.56 17.98
C ALA A 166 5.73 8.06 17.75
N GLY A 167 5.03 7.45 16.80
CA GLY A 167 4.95 5.98 16.65
C GLY A 167 4.30 5.31 17.87
N LEU A 168 3.31 5.98 18.45
CA LEU A 168 2.73 5.64 19.75
C LEU A 168 1.25 5.27 19.61
N ALA A 169 0.91 4.03 19.98
CA ALA A 169 -0.47 3.59 20.15
C ALA A 169 -0.98 3.94 21.55
N SER A 170 -2.25 4.35 21.65
CA SER A 170 -2.95 4.60 22.91
C SER A 170 -4.38 4.05 22.88
N TRP A 171 -4.89 3.65 24.04
CA TRP A 171 -6.31 3.32 24.23
C TRP A 171 -6.80 3.95 25.52
N ARG A 172 -8.01 4.51 25.49
CA ARG A 172 -8.68 5.02 26.67
C ARG A 172 -10.17 4.68 26.64
N TYR A 173 -10.68 4.21 27.77
CA TYR A 173 -12.10 3.93 27.96
C TYR A 173 -12.43 3.76 29.45
N ASN A 174 -13.71 3.85 29.78
CA ASN A 174 -14.25 3.41 31.06
C ASN A 174 -14.68 1.93 30.95
N TRP A 175 -14.20 1.07 31.84
CA TRP A 175 -14.63 -0.33 31.97
C TRP A 175 -15.44 -0.56 33.24
N ARG A 176 -16.52 -1.35 33.15
CA ARG A 176 -17.34 -1.84 34.28
C ARG A 176 -17.21 -3.36 34.42
N PRO A 177 -16.33 -3.89 35.29
CA PRO A 177 -16.07 -5.32 35.41
C PRO A 177 -17.32 -6.16 35.76
N GLY A 178 -17.66 -7.10 34.89
CA GLY A 178 -18.82 -7.99 35.01
C GLY A 178 -20.18 -7.28 34.79
N GLY A 179 -20.18 -6.09 34.19
CA GLY A 179 -21.37 -5.33 33.74
C GLY A 179 -22.32 -4.83 34.83
N SER A 180 -22.23 -5.37 36.05
CA SER A 180 -23.25 -5.28 37.10
C SER A 180 -22.67 -4.76 38.41
N GLY A 181 -22.26 -3.49 38.42
CA GLY A 181 -21.77 -2.82 39.61
C GLY A 181 -21.49 -1.33 39.44
N ASP A 182 -21.36 -0.63 40.57
CA ASP A 182 -21.00 0.79 40.61
C ASP A 182 -19.50 1.06 40.36
N ALA A 183 -18.66 0.03 40.35
CA ALA A 183 -17.22 0.17 40.13
C ALA A 183 -16.97 0.43 38.64
N LEU A 184 -16.48 1.63 38.33
CA LEU A 184 -16.05 2.03 37.01
C LEU A 184 -14.55 2.33 37.07
N ILE A 185 -13.81 1.92 36.06
CA ILE A 185 -12.36 2.09 35.98
C ILE A 185 -12.03 2.84 34.68
N ASP A 186 -11.46 4.05 34.80
CA ASP A 186 -10.83 4.75 33.68
C ASP A 186 -9.50 4.03 33.39
N VAL A 187 -9.43 3.44 32.20
CA VAL A 187 -8.31 2.65 31.68
C VAL A 187 -7.56 3.49 30.67
N ASP A 188 -6.24 3.58 30.82
CA ASP A 188 -5.33 4.24 29.90
C ASP A 188 -4.17 3.26 29.58
N TYR A 189 -4.13 2.78 28.35
CA TYR A 189 -3.03 1.98 27.80
C TYR A 189 -2.19 2.82 26.83
N GLN A 190 -0.88 2.60 26.82
CA GLN A 190 0.01 3.06 25.76
C GLN A 190 1.01 1.97 25.36
N LEU A 191 1.30 1.85 24.06
CA LEU A 191 2.26 0.89 23.50
C LEU A 191 3.14 1.57 22.45
N PHE A 192 4.45 1.31 22.52
CA PHE A 192 5.38 1.68 21.45
C PHE A 192 6.50 0.65 21.27
N ILE A 193 7.01 0.55 20.04
CA ILE A 193 8.13 -0.32 19.65
C ILE A 193 9.33 0.57 19.36
N HIS A 194 10.37 0.50 20.20
CA HIS A 194 11.37 1.58 20.25
C HIS A 194 12.19 1.65 18.95
N LYS A 195 12.12 2.81 18.28
CA LYS A 195 12.72 3.02 16.97
C LYS A 195 14.25 3.00 16.98
N LEU A 196 14.88 3.74 17.90
CA LEU A 196 16.34 3.77 18.09
C LEU A 196 16.91 2.48 18.72
N TYR A 197 16.43 2.11 19.90
CA TYR A 197 16.90 0.92 20.63
C TYR A 197 16.13 -0.31 20.17
N VAL A 198 16.55 -0.90 19.05
CA VAL A 198 15.81 -1.95 18.30
C VAL A 198 15.31 -3.14 19.12
N ASN A 199 15.95 -3.45 20.25
CA ASN A 199 15.59 -4.56 21.14
C ASN A 199 14.52 -4.21 22.20
N LYS A 200 14.14 -2.93 22.35
CA LYS A 200 13.23 -2.45 23.41
C LYS A 200 11.81 -2.16 22.88
N ALA A 201 10.81 -2.44 23.72
CA ALA A 201 9.47 -1.87 23.63
C ALA A 201 8.90 -1.66 25.05
N ALA A 202 7.80 -0.92 25.17
CA ALA A 202 7.10 -0.81 26.45
C ALA A 202 5.58 -0.72 26.29
N THR A 203 4.86 -1.29 27.26
CA THR A 203 3.41 -1.13 27.42
C THR A 203 3.14 -0.50 28.79
N ARG A 204 2.52 0.68 28.83
CA ARG A 204 2.01 1.29 30.07
C ARG A 204 0.54 0.96 30.23
N LEU A 205 0.14 0.66 31.46
CA LEU A 205 -1.25 0.57 31.91
C LEU A 205 -1.43 1.49 33.12
N ARG A 206 -2.38 2.42 33.04
CA ARG A 206 -2.83 3.25 34.16
C ARG A 206 -4.32 3.03 34.40
N LEU A 207 -4.67 2.70 35.64
CA LEU A 207 -6.03 2.42 36.09
C LEU A 207 -6.47 3.44 37.15
N THR A 208 -7.66 4.04 36.99
CA THR A 208 -8.25 4.93 37.99
C THR A 208 -9.70 4.51 38.30
N ALA A 209 -9.92 3.87 39.44
CA ALA A 209 -11.24 3.39 39.84
C ALA A 209 -12.07 4.48 40.56
N THR A 210 -13.39 4.52 40.33
CA THR A 210 -14.32 5.45 41.01
C THR A 210 -14.61 5.10 42.47
N ARG A 211 -14.14 3.95 42.94
CA ARG A 211 -14.20 3.47 44.32
C ARG A 211 -13.07 2.46 44.59
N HIS A 212 -12.90 2.07 45.85
CA HIS A 212 -11.99 0.97 46.19
C HIS A 212 -12.42 -0.33 45.48
N VAL A 213 -11.49 -0.95 44.76
CA VAL A 213 -11.69 -2.24 44.10
C VAL A 213 -10.35 -2.98 44.02
N ASN A 214 -10.38 -4.29 44.29
CA ASN A 214 -9.22 -5.16 44.09
C ASN A 214 -9.24 -5.68 42.65
N VAL A 215 -8.10 -5.63 41.99
CA VAL A 215 -7.88 -6.18 40.65
C VAL A 215 -6.62 -7.04 40.66
N THR A 216 -6.48 -7.94 39.69
CA THR A 216 -5.22 -8.64 39.42
C THR A 216 -4.74 -8.26 38.04
N VAL A 217 -3.51 -7.76 37.94
CA VAL A 217 -2.89 -7.40 36.65
C VAL A 217 -1.95 -8.52 36.22
N TYR A 218 -2.13 -8.98 34.99
CA TYR A 218 -1.44 -10.12 34.39
C TYR A 218 -0.51 -9.64 33.28
N ASP A 219 0.79 -9.82 33.51
CA ASP A 219 1.81 -9.72 32.49
C ASP A 219 1.89 -11.04 31.73
N VAL A 220 1.55 -11.03 30.44
CA VAL A 220 1.46 -12.22 29.60
C VAL A 220 2.40 -12.12 28.40
N LEU A 221 3.18 -13.17 28.15
CA LEU A 221 3.82 -13.44 26.86
C LEU A 221 3.03 -14.57 26.20
N ASP A 222 2.23 -14.26 25.18
CA ASP A 222 1.26 -15.21 24.62
C ASP A 222 1.89 -16.10 23.53
N GLY A 223 2.01 -17.40 23.84
CA GLY A 223 2.58 -18.39 22.95
C GLY A 223 1.73 -18.70 21.71
N ASP A 224 0.43 -18.41 21.66
CA ASP A 224 -0.40 -18.68 20.46
C ASP A 224 0.07 -17.89 19.23
N CYS A 225 0.78 -16.78 19.45
CA CYS A 225 1.46 -15.98 18.44
C CYS A 225 2.69 -16.68 17.84
N ALA A 226 3.31 -17.63 18.54
CA ALA A 226 4.55 -18.30 18.16
C ALA A 226 4.35 -19.41 17.09
N VAL A 227 3.52 -19.15 16.07
CA VAL A 227 3.24 -20.10 14.97
C VAL A 227 4.51 -20.40 14.16
N ARG A 228 4.64 -21.65 13.70
CA ARG A 228 5.84 -22.18 12.98
C ARG A 228 7.14 -22.15 13.78
N SER A 229 7.09 -21.85 15.08
CA SER A 229 8.20 -21.96 16.02
C SER A 229 8.07 -23.17 16.94
N GLU A 230 9.20 -23.68 17.41
CA GLU A 230 9.31 -24.73 18.42
C GLU A 230 9.63 -24.08 19.78
N PHE A 231 8.97 -24.52 20.86
CA PHE A 231 9.25 -24.05 22.21
C PHE A 231 10.62 -24.53 22.70
N VAL A 232 11.42 -23.63 23.29
CA VAL A 232 12.78 -23.94 23.79
C VAL A 232 12.80 -23.98 25.31
N ASP A 233 12.46 -22.88 25.98
CA ASP A 233 12.45 -22.75 27.44
C ASP A 233 11.60 -21.55 27.89
N LYS A 234 11.12 -21.52 29.13
CA LYS A 234 10.44 -20.38 29.74
C LYS A 234 10.75 -20.31 31.23
N LYS A 235 10.76 -19.11 31.80
CA LYS A 235 11.00 -18.95 33.24
C LYS A 235 10.41 -17.68 33.83
N TYR A 236 9.80 -17.86 35.00
CA TYR A 236 9.54 -16.83 35.99
C TYR A 236 10.79 -16.65 36.86
N GLU A 237 11.35 -15.44 36.92
CA GLU A 237 12.46 -15.13 37.83
C GLU A 237 11.90 -14.89 39.24
N GLU A 238 12.53 -15.42 40.29
CA GLU A 238 12.09 -15.22 41.69
C GLU A 238 12.59 -13.89 42.28
N ASP A 239 13.82 -13.47 41.95
CA ASP A 239 14.48 -12.28 42.51
C ASP A 239 14.11 -10.96 41.82
N THR A 240 13.55 -11.00 40.60
CA THR A 240 13.18 -9.80 39.82
C THR A 240 11.77 -9.96 39.25
N PRO A 241 11.01 -8.87 39.00
CA PRO A 241 9.65 -8.92 38.47
C PRO A 241 9.63 -9.24 36.96
N THR A 242 10.26 -10.35 36.59
CA THR A 242 10.64 -10.69 35.22
C THR A 242 10.09 -12.06 34.83
N ILE A 243 9.51 -12.15 33.63
CA ILE A 243 9.21 -13.42 32.94
C ILE A 243 9.88 -13.42 31.58
N TRP A 244 10.24 -14.60 31.07
CA TRP A 244 10.71 -14.75 29.71
C TRP A 244 10.34 -16.09 29.08
N SER A 245 10.28 -16.09 27.75
CA SER A 245 10.03 -17.26 26.92
C SER A 245 10.99 -17.27 25.73
N ALA A 246 11.45 -18.46 25.34
CA ALA A 246 12.39 -18.70 24.25
C ALA A 246 11.80 -19.67 23.22
N VAL A 247 11.99 -19.35 21.94
CA VAL A 247 11.49 -20.16 20.81
C VAL A 247 12.55 -20.28 19.71
N SER A 248 12.53 -21.39 18.97
CA SER A 248 13.37 -21.66 17.80
C SER A 248 12.50 -21.65 16.54
N PRO A 249 12.96 -21.17 15.38
CA PRO A 249 12.21 -21.36 14.14
C PRO A 249 12.16 -22.85 13.81
N GLY A 250 10.99 -23.36 13.39
CA GLY A 250 10.80 -24.79 13.14
C GLY A 250 11.79 -25.35 12.12
N ASN A 251 12.42 -26.49 12.45
CA ASN A 251 13.52 -27.12 11.70
C ASN A 251 14.78 -26.26 11.44
N ILE A 252 14.98 -25.11 12.09
CA ILE A 252 16.22 -24.32 11.99
C ILE A 252 17.11 -24.55 13.23
N THR A 253 18.28 -25.15 13.02
CA THR A 253 19.26 -25.38 14.09
C THR A 253 20.01 -24.10 14.47
N ASN A 254 20.34 -23.96 15.76
CA ASN A 254 21.20 -22.89 16.32
C ASN A 254 20.63 -21.47 16.20
N VAL A 255 19.31 -21.32 16.04
CA VAL A 255 18.63 -20.01 16.09
C VAL A 255 17.61 -20.04 17.21
N THR A 256 17.67 -19.06 18.11
CA THR A 256 16.71 -18.91 19.21
C THR A 256 16.38 -17.44 19.36
N ALA A 257 15.09 -17.12 19.45
CA ALA A 257 14.58 -15.83 19.86
C ALA A 257 14.22 -15.90 21.35
N TYR A 258 14.55 -14.83 22.08
CA TYR A 258 14.18 -14.62 23.48
C TYR A 258 13.28 -13.40 23.58
N VAL A 259 12.16 -13.55 24.30
CA VAL A 259 11.23 -12.48 24.65
C VAL A 259 11.23 -12.35 26.17
N TYR A 260 11.68 -11.20 26.67
CA TYR A 260 11.70 -10.84 28.08
C TYR A 260 10.65 -9.77 28.39
N SER A 261 10.01 -9.89 29.54
CA SER A 261 9.18 -8.85 30.16
C SER A 261 9.67 -8.58 31.57
N THR A 262 9.84 -7.30 31.92
CA THR A 262 10.11 -6.84 33.29
C THR A 262 9.06 -5.81 33.67
N LEU A 263 8.41 -5.98 34.83
CA LEU A 263 7.46 -5.00 35.34
C LEU A 263 8.12 -3.93 36.21
N SER A 264 7.59 -2.71 36.11
CA SER A 264 7.75 -1.65 37.11
C SER A 264 6.38 -1.06 37.43
N GLY A 265 6.24 -0.43 38.59
CA GLY A 265 4.99 0.19 39.04
C GLY A 265 5.25 1.38 39.95
N ASN A 266 4.21 2.18 40.20
CA ASN A 266 4.30 3.27 41.18
C ASN A 266 4.16 2.75 42.64
N ASP A 267 4.34 3.64 43.63
CA ASP A 267 4.38 3.35 45.07
C ASP A 267 3.18 2.54 45.65
N TRP A 268 2.15 2.28 44.84
CA TRP A 268 0.93 1.56 45.20
C TRP A 268 0.86 0.14 44.63
N VAL A 269 1.89 -0.31 43.91
CA VAL A 269 1.97 -1.64 43.28
C VAL A 269 3.02 -2.49 44.01
N ASP A 270 2.59 -3.47 44.79
CA ASP A 270 3.50 -4.38 45.48
C ASP A 270 3.99 -5.49 44.54
N LEU A 271 5.10 -5.23 43.84
CA LEU A 271 5.77 -6.22 42.99
C LEU A 271 6.42 -7.37 43.78
N ALA A 272 6.48 -7.33 45.12
CA ALA A 272 6.87 -8.48 45.94
C ALA A 272 5.68 -9.43 46.22
N ALA A 273 4.44 -8.96 46.05
CA ALA A 273 3.22 -9.78 46.14
C ALA A 273 2.86 -10.52 44.83
N ARG A 274 3.72 -10.45 43.81
CA ARG A 274 3.52 -11.10 42.51
C ARG A 274 3.63 -12.63 42.60
N SER A 275 3.06 -13.34 41.64
CA SER A 275 3.15 -14.81 41.53
C SER A 275 3.17 -15.32 40.09
N GLU A 276 3.80 -16.47 39.87
CA GLU A 276 3.74 -17.19 38.59
C GLU A 276 2.30 -17.68 38.31
N VAL A 277 1.87 -17.57 37.06
CA VAL A 277 0.52 -17.96 36.62
C VAL A 277 0.59 -19.36 36.02
N GLY A 278 -0.20 -20.29 36.57
CA GLY A 278 -0.21 -21.68 36.12
C GLY A 278 -0.65 -21.85 34.66
N ASP A 279 -0.06 -22.86 34.00
CA ASP A 279 -0.45 -23.28 32.64
C ASP A 279 -1.97 -23.56 32.56
N GLY A 280 -2.59 -23.11 31.47
CA GLY A 280 -4.03 -23.29 31.21
C GLY A 280 -4.93 -22.09 31.55
N ILE A 281 -4.40 -21.00 32.13
CA ILE A 281 -5.15 -19.72 32.26
C ILE A 281 -5.08 -18.92 30.96
N PHE A 282 -3.86 -18.69 30.43
CA PHE A 282 -3.64 -18.04 29.13
C PHE A 282 -3.04 -18.98 28.07
N SER A 283 -2.52 -20.15 28.44
CA SER A 283 -2.03 -21.12 27.46
C SER A 283 -3.19 -21.94 26.90
N SER A 284 -3.39 -21.91 25.58
CA SER A 284 -4.28 -22.83 24.86
C SER A 284 -3.76 -24.29 24.81
N GLY A 285 -2.52 -24.50 25.28
CA GLY A 285 -1.73 -25.71 25.06
C GLY A 285 -0.32 -25.42 24.49
N ASN A 286 -0.03 -24.19 24.07
CA ASN A 286 1.33 -23.81 23.67
C ASN A 286 2.26 -23.66 24.88
N GLY A 287 3.37 -24.41 24.87
CA GLY A 287 4.37 -24.39 25.94
C GLY A 287 5.07 -23.05 26.11
N SER A 288 5.17 -22.24 25.05
CA SER A 288 5.84 -20.93 25.05
C SER A 288 5.06 -19.81 25.74
N THR A 289 3.79 -20.02 26.11
CA THR A 289 3.03 -19.05 26.91
C THR A 289 3.57 -18.99 28.34
N ILE A 290 3.82 -17.79 28.86
CA ILE A 290 4.16 -17.56 30.27
C ILE A 290 3.48 -16.29 30.78
N ALA A 291 3.11 -16.27 32.06
CA ALA A 291 2.56 -15.09 32.70
C ALA A 291 2.97 -14.96 34.18
N GLN A 292 3.04 -13.72 34.66
CA GLN A 292 3.09 -13.38 36.09
C GLN A 292 1.90 -12.48 36.45
N SER A 293 1.41 -12.60 37.67
CA SER A 293 0.26 -11.84 38.18
C SER A 293 0.67 -10.95 39.35
N VAL A 294 0.09 -9.76 39.44
CA VAL A 294 0.27 -8.80 40.55
C VAL A 294 -1.10 -8.42 41.11
N PRO A 295 -1.39 -8.66 42.40
CA PRO A 295 -2.60 -8.18 43.05
C PRO A 295 -2.50 -6.68 43.36
N VAL A 296 -3.55 -5.90 43.08
CA VAL A 296 -3.54 -4.44 43.21
C VAL A 296 -4.83 -3.93 43.87
N GLU A 297 -4.71 -3.12 44.93
CA GLU A 297 -5.84 -2.33 45.45
C GLU A 297 -5.92 -0.97 44.73
N LEU A 298 -6.88 -0.83 43.81
CA LEU A 298 -7.21 0.46 43.21
C LEU A 298 -7.99 1.29 44.23
N VAL A 299 -7.35 2.32 44.79
CA VAL A 299 -7.98 3.28 45.71
C VAL A 299 -8.79 4.30 44.92
N ALA A 300 -9.95 4.68 45.46
CA ALA A 300 -10.89 5.61 44.83
C ALA A 300 -10.21 6.90 44.33
N PHE A 301 -10.37 7.19 43.03
CA PHE A 301 -9.84 8.36 42.32
C PHE A 301 -8.30 8.51 42.36
N ARG A 302 -7.55 7.46 42.70
CA ARG A 302 -6.07 7.46 42.66
C ARG A 302 -5.57 6.68 41.43
N PRO A 303 -4.86 7.31 40.49
CA PRO A 303 -4.27 6.60 39.37
C PRO A 303 -3.17 5.63 39.87
N THR A 304 -3.31 4.37 39.48
CA THR A 304 -2.34 3.30 39.76
C THR A 304 -1.74 2.87 38.43
N GLU A 305 -0.40 2.83 38.34
CA GLU A 305 0.31 2.66 37.07
C GLU A 305 1.29 1.50 37.15
N ILE A 306 1.25 0.65 36.12
CA ILE A 306 2.15 -0.47 35.87
C ILE A 306 2.70 -0.31 34.46
N THR A 307 4.01 -0.45 34.29
CA THR A 307 4.65 -0.49 32.97
C THR A 307 5.40 -1.80 32.80
N LYS A 308 5.18 -2.41 31.63
CA LYS A 308 5.85 -3.60 31.14
C LYS A 308 6.95 -3.19 30.16
N PHE A 309 8.18 -3.59 30.45
CA PHE A 309 9.37 -3.31 29.63
C PHE A 309 9.80 -4.58 28.90
N ILE A 310 9.70 -4.52 27.58
CA ILE A 310 9.86 -5.66 26.67
C ILE A 310 11.26 -5.63 26.10
N GLY A 311 11.94 -6.77 26.14
CA GLY A 311 13.26 -6.97 25.53
C GLY A 311 13.25 -8.17 24.58
N ILE A 312 13.61 -7.97 23.32
CA ILE A 312 13.54 -8.98 22.26
C ILE A 312 14.86 -9.07 21.48
N ALA A 313 15.37 -10.28 21.29
CA ALA A 313 16.53 -10.55 20.43
C ALA A 313 16.57 -11.99 19.92
N SER A 314 17.24 -12.22 18.78
CA SER A 314 17.44 -13.52 18.13
C SER A 314 18.88 -13.73 17.66
N THR A 315 19.31 -15.00 17.57
CA THR A 315 20.68 -15.38 17.15
C THR A 315 21.05 -14.86 15.74
N ASP A 316 20.07 -14.61 14.87
CA ASP A 316 20.27 -14.14 13.50
C ASP A 316 20.86 -12.72 13.41
N SER A 317 20.70 -11.92 14.48
CA SER A 317 21.28 -10.58 14.59
C SER A 317 22.17 -10.38 15.83
N PHE A 318 22.02 -11.19 16.88
CA PHE A 318 22.76 -11.00 18.15
C PHE A 318 23.40 -12.33 18.61
N PRO A 319 24.75 -12.40 18.75
CA PRO A 319 25.43 -13.65 19.15
C PRO A 319 25.06 -14.21 20.53
N ASP A 320 24.61 -13.35 21.45
CA ASP A 320 24.06 -13.72 22.76
C ASP A 320 22.68 -13.07 22.90
N PRO A 321 21.63 -13.67 22.30
CA PRO A 321 20.31 -13.05 22.26
C PRO A 321 19.61 -13.09 23.62
N GLN A 322 19.90 -14.08 24.47
CA GLN A 322 19.33 -14.13 25.82
C GLN A 322 19.81 -12.95 26.66
N LYS A 323 21.12 -12.65 26.64
CA LYS A 323 21.66 -11.47 27.31
C LYS A 323 21.10 -10.19 26.74
N VAL A 324 21.05 -10.03 25.41
CA VAL A 324 20.55 -8.79 24.79
C VAL A 324 19.08 -8.54 25.11
N ALA A 325 18.21 -9.56 25.01
CA ALA A 325 16.80 -9.45 25.34
C ALA A 325 16.60 -9.14 26.84
N ARG A 326 17.26 -9.88 27.73
CA ARG A 326 17.20 -9.64 29.18
C ARG A 326 17.67 -8.24 29.56
N ASP A 327 18.85 -7.84 29.09
CA ASP A 327 19.46 -6.57 29.46
C ASP A 327 18.64 -5.38 28.90
N ALA A 328 18.04 -5.51 27.71
CA ALA A 328 17.14 -4.51 27.15
C ALA A 328 15.85 -4.33 27.98
N SER A 329 15.25 -5.43 28.47
CA SER A 329 14.06 -5.42 29.33
C SER A 329 14.38 -4.83 30.71
N LEU A 330 15.45 -5.30 31.36
CA LEU A 330 15.87 -4.82 32.68
C LEU A 330 16.31 -3.35 32.66
N SER A 331 17.15 -2.93 31.70
CA SER A 331 17.56 -1.52 31.62
C SER A 331 16.39 -0.61 31.23
N GLY A 332 15.41 -1.10 30.46
CA GLY A 332 14.17 -0.38 30.22
C GLY A 332 13.41 -0.06 31.51
N ALA A 333 13.29 -1.04 32.41
CA ALA A 333 12.67 -0.86 33.73
C ALA A 333 13.45 0.05 34.67
N GLU A 334 14.79 0.04 34.61
CA GLU A 334 15.68 0.94 35.36
C GLU A 334 15.65 2.40 34.81
N GLU A 335 15.59 2.54 33.48
CA GLU A 335 15.51 3.84 32.81
C GLU A 335 14.15 4.51 33.02
N GLY A 336 13.07 3.73 32.98
CA GLY A 336 11.69 4.15 33.21
C GLY A 336 10.98 4.66 31.95
N TYR A 337 9.65 4.49 31.90
CA TYR A 337 8.79 4.77 30.73
C TYR A 337 9.06 6.14 30.10
N SER A 338 9.09 7.18 30.93
CA SER A 338 9.26 8.59 30.52
C SER A 338 10.56 8.85 29.73
N LYS A 339 11.66 8.14 30.04
CA LYS A 339 12.91 8.28 29.26
C LYS A 339 12.82 7.55 27.93
N LEU A 340 12.33 6.31 27.92
CA LEU A 340 12.22 5.50 26.70
C LEU A 340 11.26 6.12 25.68
N ILE A 341 10.10 6.62 26.11
CA ILE A 341 9.16 7.28 25.19
C ILE A 341 9.76 8.57 24.63
N HIS A 342 10.54 9.31 25.42
CA HIS A 342 11.23 10.51 24.96
C HIS A 342 12.27 10.19 23.87
N SER A 343 13.19 9.23 24.10
CA SER A 343 14.18 8.80 23.10
C SER A 343 13.57 8.08 21.89
N HIS A 344 12.35 7.54 22.03
CA HIS A 344 11.59 6.99 20.91
C HIS A 344 11.02 8.11 20.01
N ILE A 345 10.40 9.11 20.61
CA ILE A 345 9.82 10.26 19.90
C ILE A 345 10.92 11.12 19.27
N GLU A 346 12.07 11.31 19.93
CA GLU A 346 13.21 12.05 19.35
C GLU A 346 13.75 11.39 18.08
N GLU A 347 13.84 10.06 18.04
CA GLU A 347 14.24 9.32 16.84
C GLU A 347 13.20 9.45 15.73
N TRP A 348 11.90 9.24 16.01
CA TRP A 348 10.85 9.42 15.01
C TRP A 348 10.79 10.85 14.46
N ALA A 349 10.92 11.86 15.31
CA ALA A 349 11.00 13.27 14.93
C ALA A 349 12.27 13.64 14.14
N SER A 350 13.29 12.77 14.13
CA SER A 350 14.46 12.89 13.24
C SER A 350 14.27 12.24 11.87
N ILE A 351 13.37 11.25 11.78
CA ILE A 351 13.04 10.48 10.58
C ILE A 351 11.89 11.16 9.83
N LEU A 352 10.68 11.13 10.40
CA LEU A 352 9.43 11.55 9.78
C LEU A 352 9.18 13.06 10.04
N THR A 353 10.09 13.90 9.54
CA THR A 353 9.99 15.35 9.67
C THR A 353 8.87 15.94 8.77
N PRO A 354 8.34 17.14 9.04
CA PRO A 354 7.37 17.80 8.16
C PRO A 354 7.90 18.07 6.73
N ASP A 355 9.21 18.08 6.52
CA ASP A 355 9.83 18.14 5.20
C ASP A 355 10.09 16.75 4.57
N SER A 356 9.60 15.66 5.15
CA SER A 356 9.80 14.27 4.66
C SER A 356 8.54 13.60 4.07
N VAL A 357 7.42 14.32 4.14
CA VAL A 357 6.06 13.93 3.74
C VAL A 357 5.50 14.94 2.74
N ASP A 358 4.49 14.57 1.96
CA ASP A 358 3.84 15.49 1.01
C ASP A 358 2.71 16.29 1.70
N ASP A 359 2.69 17.60 1.49
CA ASP A 359 1.77 18.53 2.16
C ASP A 359 0.82 19.19 1.14
N TYR A 360 -0.47 18.84 1.27
CA TYR A 360 -1.57 19.26 0.39
C TYR A 360 -2.28 20.53 0.90
N ARG A 361 -1.77 21.16 1.97
CA ARG A 361 -2.37 22.38 2.51
C ARG A 361 -2.17 23.57 1.57
N LEU A 362 -3.17 24.43 1.54
CA LEU A 362 -3.12 25.70 0.82
C LEU A 362 -2.08 26.64 1.48
N PRO A 363 -1.55 27.65 0.77
CA PRO A 363 -0.53 28.57 1.32
C PRO A 363 -0.94 29.41 2.55
N ASN A 364 -2.19 29.31 3.01
CA ASN A 364 -2.70 29.89 4.26
C ASN A 364 -2.63 28.92 5.46
N GLY A 365 -2.22 27.67 5.25
CA GLY A 365 -2.18 26.59 6.26
C GLY A 365 -3.44 25.74 6.40
N SER A 366 -4.51 25.98 5.63
CA SER A 366 -5.72 25.13 5.68
C SER A 366 -5.69 24.02 4.62
N LEU A 367 -6.17 22.83 4.98
CA LEU A 367 -6.47 21.79 3.98
C LEU A 367 -7.63 22.21 3.05
N PRO A 368 -7.60 21.83 1.77
CA PRO A 368 -8.77 21.87 0.88
C PRO A 368 -9.97 21.14 1.50
N ASN A 369 -11.19 21.52 1.12
CA ASN A 369 -12.40 20.90 1.68
C ASN A 369 -12.83 19.60 0.95
N ASP A 370 -12.18 19.26 -0.15
CA ASP A 370 -12.38 18.00 -0.87
C ASP A 370 -12.06 16.77 0.04
N PRO A 371 -12.87 15.70 0.03
CA PRO A 371 -12.64 14.54 0.89
C PRO A 371 -11.45 13.68 0.42
N GLU A 372 -11.26 13.51 -0.89
CA GLU A 372 -10.20 12.66 -1.43
C GLU A 372 -8.83 13.33 -1.23
N VAL A 373 -8.75 14.66 -1.40
CA VAL A 373 -7.52 15.42 -1.10
C VAL A 373 -7.15 15.37 0.38
N LYS A 374 -8.13 15.29 1.29
CA LYS A 374 -7.87 15.05 2.73
C LYS A 374 -7.36 13.64 2.98
N GLU A 375 -7.91 12.63 2.30
CA GLU A 375 -7.41 11.26 2.40
C GLU A 375 -5.97 11.14 1.89
N LEU A 376 -5.68 11.68 0.69
CA LEU A 376 -4.32 11.74 0.14
C LEU A 376 -3.35 12.48 1.09
N HIS A 377 -3.81 13.49 1.83
CA HIS A 377 -3.00 14.13 2.87
C HIS A 377 -2.73 13.22 4.07
N ILE A 378 -3.73 12.47 4.57
CA ILE A 378 -3.52 11.50 5.65
C ILE A 378 -2.53 10.40 5.19
N LEU A 379 -2.72 9.90 3.97
CA LEU A 379 -1.88 8.86 3.36
C LEU A 379 -0.43 9.31 3.11
N ALA A 380 -0.21 10.58 2.83
CA ALA A 380 1.12 11.16 2.74
C ALA A 380 1.91 11.10 4.07
N HIS A 381 1.24 10.86 5.19
CA HIS A 381 1.84 10.64 6.52
C HIS A 381 1.83 9.17 6.94
N THR A 382 0.72 8.45 6.76
CA THR A 382 0.61 7.04 7.22
C THR A 382 1.42 6.07 6.38
N ASN A 383 1.43 6.22 5.05
CA ASN A 383 2.19 5.33 4.17
C ASN A 383 3.70 5.36 4.49
N PRO A 384 4.39 6.52 4.53
CA PRO A 384 5.80 6.53 4.91
C PRO A 384 6.02 6.07 6.37
N PHE A 385 5.10 6.33 7.30
CA PHE A 385 5.19 5.79 8.66
C PHE A 385 5.20 4.25 8.70
N TYR A 386 4.28 3.57 8.03
CA TYR A 386 4.24 2.10 8.01
C TYR A 386 5.44 1.50 7.27
N LEU A 387 5.85 2.10 6.14
CA LEU A 387 7.01 1.64 5.37
C LEU A 387 8.32 1.81 6.17
N LEU A 388 8.53 2.97 6.80
CA LEU A 388 9.71 3.23 7.64
C LEU A 388 9.66 2.48 8.97
N SER A 389 8.49 2.15 9.51
CA SER A 389 8.34 1.26 10.67
C SER A 389 8.95 -0.11 10.40
N ASN A 390 9.00 -0.57 9.15
CA ASN A 390 9.57 -1.85 8.76
C ASN A 390 11.03 -1.77 8.26
N MET A 391 11.70 -0.61 8.40
CA MET A 391 13.11 -0.42 8.02
C MET A 391 13.95 0.07 9.20
N VAL A 392 14.97 -0.68 9.63
CA VAL A 392 15.97 -0.19 10.60
C VAL A 392 16.73 1.00 10.02
N GLY A 393 16.91 2.07 10.80
CA GLY A 393 17.64 3.28 10.40
C GLY A 393 19.10 3.30 10.84
N PRO A 394 19.93 4.19 10.26
CA PRO A 394 21.37 4.26 10.56
C PRO A 394 21.67 4.62 12.02
N ASN A 395 20.85 5.47 12.66
CA ASN A 395 20.98 5.79 14.09
C ASN A 395 20.78 4.53 14.95
N ALA A 396 19.78 3.71 14.61
CA ALA A 396 19.46 2.48 15.32
C ALA A 396 20.56 1.41 15.15
N VAL A 397 21.13 1.28 13.94
CA VAL A 397 22.32 0.44 13.69
C VAL A 397 23.52 0.91 14.52
N ALA A 398 23.77 2.22 14.60
CA ALA A 398 24.84 2.79 15.41
C ALA A 398 24.61 2.61 16.93
N ALA A 399 23.38 2.80 17.41
CA ALA A 399 22.99 2.55 18.80
C ALA A 399 23.13 1.07 19.20
N ALA A 400 22.93 0.14 18.25
CA ALA A 400 23.22 -1.28 18.40
C ALA A 400 24.72 -1.64 18.24
N GLY A 401 25.64 -0.66 18.28
CA GLY A 401 27.08 -0.88 18.19
C GLY A 401 27.63 -1.03 16.77
N ASN A 402 26.94 -0.48 15.77
CA ASN A 402 27.16 -0.71 14.33
C ASN A 402 26.91 -2.16 13.90
N ASN A 403 25.83 -2.76 14.40
CA ASN A 403 25.46 -4.14 14.10
C ASN A 403 24.86 -4.28 12.68
N THR A 404 25.71 -4.66 11.72
CA THR A 404 25.34 -4.90 10.31
C THR A 404 24.48 -6.15 10.06
N ARG A 405 24.03 -6.85 11.11
CA ARG A 405 23.00 -7.90 11.00
C ARG A 405 21.57 -7.40 11.22
N LEU A 406 21.37 -6.08 11.31
CA LEU A 406 20.06 -5.45 11.49
C LEU A 406 19.48 -4.87 10.19
N ASP A 407 20.34 -4.38 9.29
CA ASP A 407 19.95 -3.63 8.09
C ASP A 407 20.16 -4.41 6.77
N ILE A 408 20.14 -5.74 6.87
CA ILE A 408 20.32 -6.69 5.75
C ILE A 408 19.05 -7.50 5.43
N TYR A 409 17.92 -7.19 6.08
CA TYR A 409 16.63 -7.82 5.83
C TYR A 409 15.70 -6.85 5.12
N SER A 410 15.08 -7.31 4.02
CA SER A 410 14.11 -6.54 3.25
C SER A 410 12.73 -6.54 3.92
N VAL A 411 11.83 -5.70 3.42
CA VAL A 411 10.44 -5.57 3.90
C VAL A 411 9.56 -6.66 3.27
N PRO A 412 8.87 -7.52 4.06
CA PRO A 412 7.87 -8.45 3.54
C PRO A 412 6.58 -7.73 3.11
N VAL A 413 5.75 -8.40 2.30
CA VAL A 413 4.50 -7.84 1.72
C VAL A 413 3.54 -7.27 2.79
N CYS A 414 3.47 -7.88 3.99
CA CYS A 414 2.74 -7.31 5.15
C CYS A 414 3.63 -6.91 6.35
N GLY A 415 4.90 -6.58 6.09
CA GLY A 415 5.84 -6.14 7.12
C GLY A 415 6.12 -7.20 8.20
N LEU A 416 6.37 -6.74 9.42
CA LEU A 416 6.73 -7.56 10.59
C LEU A 416 5.56 -7.79 11.58
N GLY A 417 4.34 -7.37 11.24
CA GLY A 417 3.14 -7.50 12.07
C GLY A 417 2.09 -8.50 11.56
N SER A 418 2.37 -9.22 10.47
CA SER A 418 1.44 -10.17 9.84
C SER A 418 2.23 -11.32 9.19
N ASP A 419 1.60 -12.50 9.03
CA ASP A 419 2.21 -13.65 8.36
C ASP A 419 1.74 -13.87 6.91
N CYS A 420 1.00 -12.91 6.35
CA CYS A 420 0.59 -12.89 4.94
C CYS A 420 1.78 -13.16 4.00
N TYR A 421 1.51 -13.80 2.84
CA TYR A 421 2.55 -14.19 1.88
C TYR A 421 3.71 -15.01 2.50
N GLY A 422 3.51 -15.58 3.69
CA GLY A 422 4.54 -16.31 4.43
C GLY A 422 5.69 -15.43 4.93
N GLY A 423 5.53 -14.10 4.95
CA GLY A 423 6.62 -13.16 5.26
C GLY A 423 7.80 -13.26 4.29
N LEU A 424 7.52 -13.57 3.01
CA LEU A 424 8.51 -13.64 1.94
C LEU A 424 8.80 -12.27 1.32
N ILE A 425 9.99 -12.16 0.70
CA ILE A 425 10.42 -10.97 -0.04
C ILE A 425 10.21 -11.20 -1.54
N PHE A 426 9.46 -10.31 -2.17
CA PHE A 426 9.10 -10.31 -3.60
C PHE A 426 9.73 -9.10 -4.33
N TRP A 427 9.47 -8.95 -5.63
CA TRP A 427 9.74 -7.71 -6.39
C TRP A 427 9.05 -6.47 -5.79
N ASP A 428 7.95 -6.66 -5.06
CA ASP A 428 7.25 -5.72 -4.17
C ASP A 428 8.21 -4.79 -3.42
N ALA A 429 9.27 -5.37 -2.85
CA ALA A 429 10.26 -4.63 -2.07
C ALA A 429 11.04 -3.62 -2.93
N ASP A 430 11.46 -4.01 -4.13
CA ASP A 430 12.36 -3.25 -5.00
C ASP A 430 11.61 -2.21 -5.87
N VAL A 431 10.39 -2.54 -6.33
CA VAL A 431 9.61 -1.74 -7.29
C VAL A 431 8.54 -0.85 -6.65
N TRP A 432 7.94 -1.29 -5.53
CA TRP A 432 6.75 -0.65 -4.97
C TRP A 432 7.01 -0.03 -3.61
N ILE A 433 7.52 -0.84 -2.65
CA ILE A 433 7.83 -0.41 -1.28
C ILE A 433 9.04 0.54 -1.24
N SER A 434 10.12 0.21 -1.96
CA SER A 434 11.36 1.01 -1.91
C SER A 434 11.24 2.39 -2.56
N PRO A 435 10.83 2.57 -3.84
CA PRO A 435 11.22 3.78 -4.58
C PRO A 435 10.75 5.12 -4.00
N GLY A 436 9.50 5.21 -3.51
CA GLY A 436 8.98 6.42 -2.85
C GLY A 436 9.66 6.75 -1.50
N ILE A 437 10.19 5.74 -0.82
CA ILE A 437 11.02 5.90 0.38
C ILE A 437 12.48 6.16 0.00
N GLN A 438 12.97 5.56 -1.07
CA GLN A 438 14.35 5.67 -1.53
C GLN A 438 14.71 7.11 -1.90
N VAL A 439 13.81 7.85 -2.56
CA VAL A 439 14.03 9.27 -2.92
C VAL A 439 14.15 10.18 -1.70
N SER A 440 13.47 9.88 -0.59
CA SER A 440 13.29 10.78 0.59
C SER A 440 14.10 10.37 1.82
N HIS A 441 14.35 9.06 1.96
CA HIS A 441 15.01 8.38 3.06
C HIS A 441 15.97 7.27 2.55
N PRO A 442 16.92 7.57 1.62
CA PRO A 442 17.73 6.55 0.95
C PRO A 442 18.53 5.64 1.89
N GLN A 443 18.86 6.11 3.09
CA GLN A 443 19.56 5.32 4.12
C GLN A 443 18.70 4.21 4.75
N HIS A 444 17.37 4.32 4.73
CA HIS A 444 16.45 3.27 5.18
C HIS A 444 16.15 2.27 4.04
N ALA A 445 15.97 2.78 2.81
CA ALA A 445 15.74 1.96 1.62
C ALA A 445 16.94 1.04 1.28
N GLN A 446 18.14 1.33 1.80
CA GLN A 446 19.30 0.43 1.71
C GLN A 446 19.02 -0.99 2.24
N ASN A 447 18.05 -1.20 3.13
CA ASN A 447 17.75 -2.52 3.68
C ASN A 447 17.28 -3.52 2.60
N VAL A 448 16.51 -3.03 1.61
CA VAL A 448 16.08 -3.80 0.43
C VAL A 448 17.29 -4.19 -0.42
N ILE A 449 18.14 -3.22 -0.72
CA ILE A 449 19.36 -3.41 -1.55
C ILE A 449 20.33 -4.38 -0.86
N LYS A 450 20.59 -4.18 0.43
CA LYS A 450 21.48 -5.02 1.24
C LYS A 450 20.99 -6.47 1.33
N TYR A 451 19.68 -6.70 1.40
CA TYR A 451 19.11 -8.05 1.33
C TYR A 451 19.42 -8.74 -0.01
N ARG A 452 19.29 -8.03 -1.14
CA ARG A 452 19.69 -8.57 -2.46
C ARG A 452 21.20 -8.84 -2.54
N VAL A 453 22.04 -7.99 -1.92
CA VAL A 453 23.50 -8.18 -1.85
C VAL A 453 23.90 -9.40 -1.01
N GLU A 454 23.33 -9.59 0.19
CA GLU A 454 23.59 -10.76 1.05
C GLU A 454 23.25 -12.08 0.31
N HIS A 455 22.17 -12.08 -0.47
CA HIS A 455 21.73 -13.26 -1.23
C HIS A 455 22.43 -13.47 -2.58
N PHE A 456 23.32 -12.58 -3.01
CA PHE A 456 23.97 -12.66 -4.33
C PHE A 456 24.75 -13.96 -4.56
N GLU A 457 25.47 -14.44 -3.54
CA GLU A 457 26.18 -15.73 -3.64
C GLU A 457 25.24 -16.94 -3.69
N GLN A 458 24.00 -16.85 -3.18
CA GLN A 458 22.98 -17.87 -3.45
C GLN A 458 22.40 -17.72 -4.85
N ALA A 459 22.11 -16.51 -5.32
CA ALA A 459 21.60 -16.28 -6.66
C ALA A 459 22.54 -16.83 -7.75
N LYS A 460 23.87 -16.80 -7.51
CA LYS A 460 24.85 -17.48 -8.37
C LYS A 460 24.75 -19.01 -8.32
N ARG A 461 24.53 -19.61 -7.15
CA ARG A 461 24.30 -21.07 -6.98
C ARG A 461 22.96 -21.53 -7.57
N ASN A 462 21.94 -20.69 -7.56
CA ASN A 462 20.64 -20.98 -8.20
C ASN A 462 20.77 -21.21 -9.72
N VAL A 463 21.73 -20.55 -10.39
CA VAL A 463 22.03 -20.81 -11.81
C VAL A 463 22.51 -22.25 -12.03
N GLU A 464 23.24 -22.82 -11.09
CA GLU A 464 23.74 -24.19 -11.15
C GLU A 464 22.61 -25.23 -10.99
N THR A 465 21.47 -24.85 -10.40
CA THR A 465 20.31 -25.75 -10.24
C THR A 465 19.41 -25.80 -11.48
N ALA A 466 19.71 -25.06 -12.57
CA ALA A 466 18.87 -24.98 -13.77
C ALA A 466 18.46 -26.35 -14.36
N PHE A 467 19.34 -27.35 -14.30
CA PHE A 467 19.03 -28.71 -14.78
C PHE A 467 17.94 -29.41 -13.94
N THR A 468 17.87 -29.13 -12.64
CA THR A 468 16.86 -29.70 -11.72
C THR A 468 15.68 -28.77 -11.48
N SER A 469 15.83 -27.46 -11.67
CA SER A 469 14.83 -26.45 -11.33
C SER A 469 14.06 -25.90 -12.53
N SER A 470 14.49 -26.23 -13.77
CA SER A 470 13.73 -25.94 -14.99
C SER A 470 13.00 -27.19 -15.50
N LYS A 471 11.74 -27.01 -15.91
CA LYS A 471 10.88 -27.93 -16.68
C LYS A 471 11.56 -28.39 -17.98
N ASN A 472 12.42 -27.54 -18.55
CA ASN A 472 13.19 -27.79 -19.77
C ASN A 472 14.61 -28.32 -19.52
N GLN A 473 15.01 -28.58 -18.26
CA GLN A 473 16.29 -29.20 -17.85
C GLN A 473 17.54 -28.59 -18.52
N THR A 474 17.58 -27.26 -18.62
CA THR A 474 18.48 -26.58 -19.58
C THR A 474 19.94 -26.51 -19.12
N GLY A 475 20.77 -27.45 -19.59
CA GLY A 475 22.23 -27.44 -19.40
C GLY A 475 23.00 -26.35 -20.18
N ARG A 476 22.38 -25.18 -20.41
CA ARG A 476 22.94 -24.06 -21.21
C ARG A 476 23.55 -22.94 -20.39
N PHE A 477 23.17 -22.82 -19.13
CA PHE A 477 23.66 -21.77 -18.24
C PHE A 477 25.07 -22.09 -17.75
N THR A 478 25.92 -21.07 -17.62
CA THR A 478 27.32 -21.21 -17.18
C THR A 478 27.60 -20.42 -15.90
N PRO A 479 28.62 -20.80 -15.11
CA PRO A 479 29.11 -19.99 -14.02
C PRO A 479 29.39 -18.54 -14.46
N GLY A 480 29.07 -17.59 -13.58
CA GLY A 480 29.13 -16.14 -13.84
C GLY A 480 27.77 -15.46 -13.94
N GLY A 481 26.68 -16.22 -14.14
CA GLY A 481 25.31 -15.72 -14.00
C GLY A 481 24.87 -15.62 -12.54
N ALA A 482 23.76 -14.90 -12.31
CA ALA A 482 22.98 -14.95 -11.07
C ALA A 482 21.48 -14.94 -11.39
N VAL A 483 20.69 -15.71 -10.64
CA VAL A 483 19.22 -15.71 -10.69
C VAL A 483 18.63 -15.81 -9.29
N TYR A 484 17.77 -14.86 -8.95
CA TYR A 484 17.03 -14.81 -7.69
C TYR A 484 15.67 -15.52 -7.87
N PRO A 485 15.14 -16.17 -6.83
CA PRO A 485 13.81 -16.76 -6.87
C PRO A 485 12.72 -15.67 -6.88
N TRP A 486 11.56 -15.99 -7.44
CA TRP A 486 10.36 -15.13 -7.42
C TRP A 486 10.03 -14.65 -5.99
N THR A 487 10.00 -15.58 -5.05
CA THR A 487 9.80 -15.31 -3.63
C THR A 487 11.02 -15.73 -2.85
N SER A 488 11.60 -14.84 -2.05
CA SER A 488 12.82 -15.09 -1.30
C SER A 488 12.55 -15.12 0.21
N GLY A 489 12.89 -16.24 0.84
CA GLY A 489 12.84 -16.44 2.30
C GLY A 489 14.23 -16.40 2.94
N ARG A 490 14.46 -17.28 3.94
CA ARG A 490 15.69 -17.35 4.73
C ARG A 490 16.99 -17.52 3.93
N PHE A 491 16.93 -18.31 2.86
CA PHE A 491 18.12 -18.78 2.16
C PHE A 491 18.27 -18.21 0.74
N GLY A 492 17.22 -17.64 0.15
CA GLY A 492 17.20 -17.16 -1.24
C GLY A 492 17.42 -18.23 -2.33
N ASN A 493 17.18 -19.51 -2.01
CA ASN A 493 17.25 -20.61 -2.97
C ASN A 493 15.94 -20.74 -3.76
N CYS A 494 15.99 -21.46 -4.89
CA CYS A 494 14.79 -21.83 -5.63
C CYS A 494 13.94 -22.84 -4.82
N THR A 495 12.64 -22.58 -4.66
CA THR A 495 11.67 -23.42 -3.92
C THR A 495 10.35 -23.59 -4.69
N GLY A 496 9.38 -24.30 -4.12
CA GLY A 496 8.04 -24.51 -4.69
C GLY A 496 7.12 -23.29 -4.60
N THR A 497 7.44 -22.28 -3.81
CA THR A 497 6.86 -20.92 -3.91
C THR A 497 7.74 -20.02 -4.77
N GLY A 498 9.05 -19.99 -4.49
CA GLY A 498 10.02 -19.16 -5.19
C GLY A 498 10.75 -19.87 -6.32
N ALA A 499 10.10 -20.04 -7.48
CA ALA A 499 10.78 -20.54 -8.66
C ALA A 499 11.82 -19.52 -9.19
N CYS A 500 12.97 -20.02 -9.68
CA CYS A 500 13.99 -19.21 -10.38
C CYS A 500 13.94 -19.35 -11.91
N PHE A 501 13.12 -20.27 -12.40
CA PHE A 501 13.05 -20.66 -13.81
C PHE A 501 11.59 -20.96 -14.17
N ASP A 502 11.28 -20.84 -15.46
CA ASP A 502 10.01 -21.21 -16.07
C ASP A 502 8.78 -20.49 -15.46
N TYR A 503 9.00 -19.23 -15.06
CA TYR A 503 8.03 -18.32 -14.44
C TYR A 503 8.46 -16.85 -14.65
N GLU A 504 8.20 -16.00 -13.67
CA GLU A 504 8.36 -14.55 -13.59
C GLU A 504 9.84 -14.12 -13.45
N TYR A 505 10.53 -14.04 -14.59
CA TYR A 505 11.96 -13.74 -14.63
C TYR A 505 12.31 -12.27 -14.35
N HIS A 506 11.37 -11.34 -14.52
CA HIS A 506 11.66 -9.89 -14.50
C HIS A 506 12.18 -9.36 -13.17
N LEU A 507 11.85 -10.00 -12.03
CA LEU A 507 12.40 -9.67 -10.70
C LEU A 507 13.93 -9.47 -10.73
N ASN A 508 14.63 -10.23 -11.58
CA ASN A 508 16.09 -10.14 -11.73
C ASN A 508 16.57 -8.81 -12.33
N GLY A 509 15.80 -8.22 -13.26
CA GLY A 509 16.02 -6.87 -13.77
C GLY A 509 15.49 -5.80 -12.83
N ASP A 510 14.35 -6.04 -12.16
CA ASP A 510 13.68 -5.08 -11.29
C ASP A 510 14.57 -4.58 -10.13
N MET A 511 15.36 -5.47 -9.52
CA MET A 511 16.35 -5.08 -8.50
C MET A 511 17.36 -4.04 -9.02
N SER A 512 17.65 -4.04 -10.32
CA SER A 512 18.57 -3.07 -10.92
C SER A 512 17.95 -1.67 -11.05
N LEU A 513 16.61 -1.54 -11.04
CA LEU A 513 15.95 -0.24 -10.86
C LEU A 513 16.33 0.34 -9.50
N ALA A 514 16.17 -0.44 -8.42
CA ALA A 514 16.58 -0.03 -7.07
C ALA A 514 18.10 0.28 -6.96
N PHE A 515 18.95 -0.47 -7.67
CA PHE A 515 20.41 -0.20 -7.72
C PHE A 515 20.75 1.09 -8.49
N ASN A 516 20.13 1.31 -9.65
CA ASN A 516 20.32 2.52 -10.46
C ASN A 516 19.83 3.76 -9.69
N ASN A 517 18.63 3.67 -9.11
CA ASN A 517 18.05 4.69 -8.24
C ASN A 517 18.98 5.00 -7.06
N HIS A 518 19.64 4.01 -6.46
CA HIS A 518 20.60 4.26 -5.39
C HIS A 518 21.76 5.16 -5.83
N LEU A 519 22.39 4.89 -6.98
CA LEU A 519 23.44 5.75 -7.53
C LEU A 519 22.91 7.17 -7.81
N ILE A 520 21.76 7.27 -8.49
CA ILE A 520 21.17 8.53 -8.93
C ILE A 520 20.75 9.41 -7.74
N ILE A 521 20.16 8.82 -6.71
CA ILE A 521 19.64 9.53 -5.53
C ILE A 521 20.77 9.89 -4.56
N THR A 522 21.73 8.99 -4.33
CA THR A 522 22.74 9.16 -3.26
C THR A 522 24.07 9.74 -3.71
N GLY A 523 24.43 9.59 -4.99
CA GLY A 523 25.77 9.90 -5.50
C GLY A 523 26.84 8.82 -5.24
N ASP A 524 26.50 7.70 -4.59
CA ASP A 524 27.49 6.67 -4.18
C ASP A 524 27.99 5.79 -5.34
N GLY A 525 28.86 6.37 -6.16
CA GLY A 525 29.56 5.69 -7.24
C GLY A 525 30.55 4.62 -6.77
N GLU A 526 31.00 4.65 -5.50
CA GLU A 526 31.93 3.64 -4.98
C GLU A 526 31.19 2.36 -4.59
N TYR A 527 30.10 2.45 -3.82
CA TYR A 527 29.26 1.31 -3.48
C TYR A 527 28.59 0.72 -4.73
N PHE A 528 28.04 1.55 -5.61
CA PHE A 528 27.44 1.08 -6.86
C PHE A 528 28.46 0.31 -7.72
N ASN A 529 29.66 0.86 -7.98
CA ASN A 529 30.67 0.18 -8.79
C ASN A 529 31.23 -1.07 -8.11
N SER A 530 31.51 -1.01 -6.80
CA SER A 530 32.15 -2.13 -6.08
C SER A 530 31.21 -3.30 -5.84
N THR A 531 29.92 -3.03 -5.59
CA THR A 531 28.97 -4.01 -5.04
C THR A 531 27.77 -4.25 -5.96
N LEU A 532 27.08 -3.20 -6.44
CA LEU A 532 25.80 -3.36 -7.15
C LEU A 532 25.97 -3.70 -8.65
N LEU A 533 26.84 -2.99 -9.36
CA LEU A 533 27.14 -3.22 -10.78
C LEU A 533 27.65 -4.65 -11.08
N PRO A 534 28.44 -5.32 -10.21
CA PRO A 534 28.70 -6.75 -10.30
C PRO A 534 27.46 -7.65 -10.32
N ILE A 535 26.40 -7.31 -9.59
CA ILE A 535 25.12 -8.06 -9.57
C ILE A 535 24.40 -7.86 -10.89
N SER A 536 24.24 -6.62 -11.37
CA SER A 536 23.62 -6.34 -12.67
C SER A 536 24.39 -6.98 -13.84
N ASN A 537 25.73 -7.07 -13.76
CA ASN A 537 26.54 -7.83 -14.72
C ASN A 537 26.25 -9.35 -14.70
N ALA A 538 26.04 -9.95 -13.52
CA ALA A 538 25.71 -11.37 -13.40
C ALA A 538 24.28 -11.68 -13.85
N VAL A 539 23.32 -10.79 -13.58
CA VAL A 539 21.96 -10.84 -14.15
C VAL A 539 22.00 -10.70 -15.67
N ALA A 540 22.78 -9.76 -16.21
CA ALA A 540 22.95 -9.60 -17.66
C ALA A 540 23.60 -10.84 -18.30
N HIS A 541 24.55 -11.50 -17.60
CA HIS A 541 25.09 -12.78 -18.06
C HIS A 541 23.98 -13.87 -18.11
N PHE A 542 23.15 -13.97 -17.07
CA PHE A 542 22.02 -14.91 -17.01
C PHE A 542 21.00 -14.65 -18.12
N PHE A 543 20.48 -13.42 -18.27
CA PHE A 543 19.58 -13.04 -19.36
C PHE A 543 20.18 -13.28 -20.75
N GLY A 544 21.49 -13.07 -20.90
CA GLY A 544 22.24 -13.40 -22.10
C GLY A 544 22.15 -14.88 -22.51
N GLN A 545 21.96 -15.79 -21.55
CA GLN A 545 21.82 -17.23 -21.75
C GLN A 545 20.36 -17.72 -21.71
N LEU A 546 19.43 -16.91 -21.17
CA LEU A 546 17.98 -17.16 -21.14
C LEU A 546 17.32 -16.98 -22.52
N LEU A 547 17.79 -16.01 -23.31
CA LEU A 547 17.22 -15.64 -24.62
C LEU A 547 17.70 -16.54 -25.77
N ASP A 548 16.76 -17.14 -26.50
CA ASP A 548 17.00 -17.94 -27.70
C ASP A 548 16.87 -17.11 -28.99
N PHE A 549 17.66 -17.43 -30.01
CA PHE A 549 17.58 -16.75 -31.31
C PHE A 549 16.61 -17.47 -32.26
N ASN A 550 15.43 -16.90 -32.46
CA ASN A 550 14.44 -17.40 -33.40
C ASN A 550 14.82 -16.99 -34.83
N LYS A 551 15.21 -17.98 -35.64
CA LYS A 551 15.63 -17.78 -37.03
C LYS A 551 14.50 -17.35 -37.97
N THR A 552 13.24 -17.48 -37.56
CA THR A 552 12.06 -17.16 -38.38
C THR A 552 11.67 -15.69 -38.24
N SER A 553 11.65 -15.16 -37.01
CA SER A 553 11.45 -13.73 -36.74
C SER A 553 12.73 -12.90 -36.96
N GLY A 554 13.89 -13.55 -36.83
CA GLY A 554 15.21 -12.91 -36.82
C GLY A 554 15.55 -12.23 -35.49
N ALA A 555 14.84 -12.56 -34.41
CA ALA A 555 14.94 -11.90 -33.12
C ALA A 555 15.51 -12.82 -32.01
N TYR A 556 15.97 -12.21 -30.92
CA TYR A 556 16.11 -12.90 -29.63
C TYR A 556 14.81 -12.80 -28.84
N GLU A 557 14.33 -13.94 -28.36
CA GLU A 557 13.02 -14.09 -27.72
C GLU A 557 13.15 -14.84 -26.39
N ILE A 558 12.32 -14.50 -25.42
CA ILE A 558 12.16 -15.24 -24.16
C ILE A 558 11.05 -16.30 -24.31
N TRP A 559 11.21 -17.45 -23.69
CA TRP A 559 10.28 -18.60 -23.82
C TRP A 559 9.90 -19.16 -22.45
N ASN A 560 8.65 -19.61 -22.31
CA ASN A 560 8.08 -20.23 -21.11
C ASN A 560 8.32 -19.36 -19.86
N ALA A 561 7.85 -18.11 -19.93
CA ALA A 561 8.03 -17.08 -18.92
C ALA A 561 6.67 -16.51 -18.46
N THR A 562 6.68 -15.56 -17.53
CA THR A 562 5.49 -14.86 -17.01
C THR A 562 5.90 -13.41 -16.76
N ASP A 563 4.99 -12.49 -17.07
CA ASP A 563 5.10 -11.05 -16.82
C ASP A 563 4.21 -10.70 -15.60
N PRO A 564 4.14 -9.43 -15.14
CA PRO A 564 3.33 -9.06 -13.99
C PRO A 564 1.86 -9.47 -14.09
N ASP A 565 1.27 -9.66 -15.28
CA ASP A 565 0.00 -10.38 -15.38
C ASP A 565 0.17 -11.87 -15.05
N GLU A 566 0.11 -12.22 -13.75
CA GLU A 566 0.06 -13.62 -13.27
C GLU A 566 -1.21 -14.38 -13.71
N TYR A 567 -2.10 -13.82 -14.54
CA TYR A 567 -3.08 -14.63 -15.28
C TYR A 567 -2.45 -15.25 -16.56
N ALA A 568 -1.57 -14.55 -17.26
CA ALA A 568 -0.83 -14.98 -18.46
C ALA A 568 0.40 -15.89 -18.18
N ASN A 569 0.18 -17.01 -17.51
CA ASN A 569 1.24 -17.94 -17.09
C ASN A 569 1.95 -18.69 -18.24
N GLN A 570 3.28 -18.84 -18.11
CA GLN A 570 4.13 -19.73 -18.95
C GLN A 570 4.01 -19.48 -20.47
N VAL A 571 3.84 -18.21 -20.84
CA VAL A 571 3.72 -17.69 -22.21
C VAL A 571 5.11 -17.44 -22.86
N ASN A 572 5.14 -16.83 -24.04
CA ASN A 572 6.37 -16.60 -24.81
C ASN A 572 6.45 -15.17 -25.35
N ASN A 573 7.69 -14.67 -25.48
CA ASN A 573 8.05 -13.30 -25.86
C ASN A 573 7.26 -12.22 -25.11
N ASN A 574 7.22 -12.38 -23.78
CA ASN A 574 6.68 -11.48 -22.77
C ASN A 574 7.02 -10.00 -23.00
N GLY A 575 6.01 -9.13 -22.97
CA GLY A 575 6.09 -7.70 -23.28
C GLY A 575 6.99 -6.94 -22.31
N PHE A 576 6.59 -6.87 -21.03
CA PHE A 576 7.33 -6.12 -20.00
C PHE A 576 8.75 -6.70 -19.80
N THR A 577 8.87 -8.01 -19.60
CA THR A 577 10.17 -8.69 -19.42
C THR A 577 11.11 -8.47 -20.61
N THR A 578 10.61 -8.43 -21.86
CA THR A 578 11.47 -8.14 -23.03
C THR A 578 11.97 -6.70 -23.04
N ALA A 579 11.14 -5.73 -22.65
CA ALA A 579 11.56 -4.34 -22.51
C ALA A 579 12.62 -4.18 -21.41
N LEU A 580 12.38 -4.78 -20.23
CA LEU A 580 13.28 -4.74 -19.08
C LEU A 580 14.63 -5.38 -19.39
N ILE A 581 14.66 -6.58 -19.97
CA ILE A 581 15.93 -7.25 -20.32
C ILE A 581 16.71 -6.43 -21.37
N GLN A 582 16.03 -5.81 -22.35
CA GLN A 582 16.69 -4.95 -23.34
C GLN A 582 17.29 -3.70 -22.67
N ARG A 583 16.56 -3.03 -21.78
CA ARG A 583 17.02 -1.86 -21.01
C ARG A 583 18.23 -2.24 -20.14
N HIS A 584 18.11 -3.32 -19.36
CA HIS A 584 19.14 -3.84 -18.47
C HIS A 584 20.49 -4.12 -19.17
N PHE A 585 20.45 -4.70 -20.39
CA PHE A 585 21.65 -4.92 -21.21
C PHE A 585 22.36 -3.63 -21.60
N LEU A 586 21.61 -2.57 -21.93
CA LEU A 586 22.15 -1.30 -22.38
C LEU A 586 22.73 -0.51 -21.19
N GLU A 587 21.96 -0.37 -20.12
CA GLU A 587 22.40 0.28 -18.87
C GLU A 587 23.63 -0.39 -18.26
N THR A 588 23.63 -1.72 -18.13
CA THR A 588 24.78 -2.44 -17.55
C THR A 588 26.05 -2.21 -18.36
N ASN A 589 25.96 -2.09 -19.70
CA ASN A 589 27.10 -1.75 -20.55
C ASN A 589 27.51 -0.28 -20.46
N GLU A 590 26.55 0.63 -20.28
CA GLU A 590 26.79 2.07 -20.08
C GLU A 590 27.51 2.33 -18.75
N PHE A 591 26.97 1.83 -17.63
CA PHE A 591 27.61 1.91 -16.31
C PHE A 591 28.99 1.23 -16.30
N ASN A 592 29.13 0.05 -16.92
CA ASN A 592 30.44 -0.58 -17.10
C ASN A 592 31.44 0.39 -17.75
N THR A 593 31.03 1.09 -18.81
CA THR A 593 31.88 2.03 -19.54
C THR A 593 32.31 3.20 -18.66
N TRP A 594 31.41 3.83 -17.89
CA TRP A 594 31.78 4.96 -17.00
C TRP A 594 32.78 4.53 -15.91
N PHE A 595 32.56 3.34 -15.32
CA PHE A 595 33.41 2.81 -14.26
C PHE A 595 34.66 2.07 -14.77
N GLY A 596 35.01 2.22 -16.04
CA GLY A 596 36.24 1.67 -16.66
C GLY A 596 36.24 0.14 -16.82
N ARG A 597 35.10 -0.51 -16.64
CA ARG A 597 34.88 -1.94 -16.91
C ARG A 597 34.65 -2.13 -18.41
N LYS A 598 34.98 -3.31 -18.93
CA LYS A 598 34.81 -3.60 -20.37
C LYS A 598 33.33 -3.94 -20.66
N PRO A 599 32.61 -3.18 -21.51
CA PRO A 599 31.26 -3.54 -21.92
C PRO A 599 31.26 -4.83 -22.76
N ASN A 600 30.19 -5.61 -22.64
CA ASN A 600 30.00 -6.87 -23.35
C ASN A 600 29.21 -6.64 -24.65
N ALA A 601 29.91 -6.72 -25.79
CA ALA A 601 29.31 -6.51 -27.11
C ALA A 601 28.16 -7.48 -27.44
N SER A 602 28.12 -8.68 -26.84
CA SER A 602 27.03 -9.64 -27.06
C SER A 602 25.70 -9.18 -26.44
N TRP A 603 25.73 -8.42 -25.34
CA TRP A 603 24.53 -7.83 -24.75
C TRP A 603 23.95 -6.73 -25.66
N THR A 604 24.78 -5.86 -26.22
CA THR A 604 24.35 -4.86 -27.21
C THR A 604 23.86 -5.50 -28.53
N GLU A 605 24.49 -6.59 -28.99
CA GLU A 605 24.04 -7.36 -30.14
C GLU A 605 22.69 -8.06 -29.88
N LYS A 606 22.49 -8.59 -28.68
CA LYS A 606 21.21 -9.17 -28.25
C LYS A 606 20.12 -8.10 -28.17
N ALA A 607 20.37 -7.02 -27.43
CA ALA A 607 19.43 -5.92 -27.28
C ALA A 607 18.94 -5.36 -28.63
N SER A 608 19.86 -5.07 -29.56
CA SER A 608 19.54 -4.59 -30.92
C SER A 608 18.80 -5.59 -31.82
N LYS A 609 18.58 -6.83 -31.35
CA LYS A 609 17.84 -7.90 -32.02
C LYS A 609 16.69 -8.46 -31.18
N MET A 610 16.42 -7.93 -30.00
CA MET A 610 15.18 -8.20 -29.26
C MET A 610 14.05 -7.37 -29.88
N ARG A 611 12.82 -7.87 -29.79
CA ARG A 611 11.62 -7.18 -30.27
C ARG A 611 10.48 -7.38 -29.29
N LEU A 612 9.88 -6.28 -28.87
CA LEU A 612 8.60 -6.33 -28.17
C LEU A 612 7.54 -6.95 -29.09
N PRO A 613 6.61 -7.75 -28.55
CA PRO A 613 5.45 -8.19 -29.29
C PRO A 613 4.51 -6.97 -29.46
N VAL A 614 4.19 -6.60 -30.68
CA VAL A 614 3.38 -5.41 -30.99
C VAL A 614 2.23 -5.80 -31.90
N ASN A 615 1.04 -5.30 -31.59
CA ASN A 615 -0.09 -5.31 -32.52
C ASN A 615 -0.15 -3.96 -33.24
N GLU A 616 0.35 -3.93 -34.47
CA GLU A 616 0.48 -2.72 -35.29
C GLU A 616 -0.88 -2.18 -35.78
N ASP A 617 -1.92 -3.02 -35.88
CA ASP A 617 -3.27 -2.61 -36.29
C ASP A 617 -4.02 -1.88 -35.16
N ALA A 618 -3.81 -2.30 -33.91
CA ALA A 618 -4.34 -1.64 -32.71
C ALA A 618 -3.44 -0.51 -32.17
N GLY A 619 -2.14 -0.56 -32.49
CA GLY A 619 -1.13 0.37 -32.00
C GLY A 619 -0.75 0.16 -30.54
N ILE A 620 -0.56 -1.10 -30.10
CA ILE A 620 -0.17 -1.42 -28.71
C ILE A 620 0.96 -2.45 -28.63
N ILE A 621 1.73 -2.40 -27.55
CA ILE A 621 2.52 -3.56 -27.07
C ILE A 621 1.52 -4.59 -26.52
N VAL A 622 1.68 -5.86 -26.85
CA VAL A 622 0.88 -6.95 -26.26
C VAL A 622 1.64 -7.62 -25.11
N GLU A 623 0.95 -8.21 -24.14
CA GLU A 623 1.61 -8.87 -22.99
C GLU A 623 2.42 -10.10 -23.42
N TYR A 624 2.01 -10.82 -24.48
CA TYR A 624 2.73 -11.99 -24.98
C TYR A 624 2.41 -12.35 -26.44
N ASN A 625 3.31 -13.10 -27.08
CA ASN A 625 3.06 -13.66 -28.42
C ASN A 625 1.87 -14.63 -28.38
N GLY A 626 0.78 -14.28 -29.07
CA GLY A 626 -0.45 -15.07 -29.13
C GLY A 626 -1.57 -14.56 -28.20
N MET A 627 -1.38 -13.43 -27.52
CA MET A 627 -2.46 -12.67 -26.89
C MET A 627 -3.57 -12.35 -27.91
N ASN A 628 -4.82 -12.28 -27.46
CA ASN A 628 -5.97 -11.95 -28.29
C ASN A 628 -6.94 -11.00 -27.56
N GLY A 629 -7.98 -10.53 -28.25
CA GLY A 629 -8.94 -9.53 -27.75
C GLY A 629 -9.75 -9.94 -26.52
N SER A 630 -9.77 -11.21 -26.12
CA SER A 630 -10.48 -11.68 -24.92
C SER A 630 -9.63 -11.73 -23.64
N VAL A 631 -8.46 -11.08 -23.61
CA VAL A 631 -7.65 -10.96 -22.39
C VAL A 631 -8.37 -10.15 -21.30
N THR A 632 -8.10 -10.51 -20.04
CA THR A 632 -8.43 -9.82 -18.79
C THR A 632 -7.15 -9.85 -17.95
N VAL A 633 -6.77 -8.73 -17.34
CA VAL A 633 -5.42 -8.51 -16.80
C VAL A 633 -5.49 -8.37 -15.28
N LYS A 634 -4.60 -9.06 -14.55
CA LYS A 634 -4.57 -9.06 -13.08
C LYS A 634 -4.10 -7.71 -12.52
N GLN A 635 -3.02 -7.16 -13.05
CA GLN A 635 -2.32 -6.00 -12.50
C GLN A 635 -1.52 -5.27 -13.58
N ALA A 636 -0.93 -4.12 -13.25
CA ALA A 636 -0.17 -3.32 -14.21
C ALA A 636 1.02 -4.12 -14.79
N ASP A 637 1.00 -4.33 -16.11
CA ASP A 637 1.99 -5.10 -16.87
C ASP A 637 2.67 -4.21 -17.92
N VAL A 638 2.11 -4.11 -19.13
CA VAL A 638 2.67 -3.30 -20.23
C VAL A 638 2.76 -1.81 -19.86
N VAL A 639 1.90 -1.32 -18.96
CA VAL A 639 1.95 0.07 -18.42
C VAL A 639 3.24 0.33 -17.61
N LEU A 640 3.86 -0.71 -17.05
CA LEU A 640 5.14 -0.57 -16.33
C LEU A 640 6.34 -0.29 -17.24
N VAL A 641 6.21 -0.53 -18.56
CA VAL A 641 7.22 -0.17 -19.56
C VAL A 641 7.43 1.35 -19.59
N ASP A 642 6.35 2.12 -19.44
CA ASP A 642 6.35 3.57 -19.42
C ASP A 642 6.72 4.11 -18.02
N ASP A 643 6.15 3.54 -16.96
CA ASP A 643 6.38 3.94 -15.56
C ASP A 643 7.85 3.77 -15.10
N LEU A 644 8.38 2.56 -15.27
CA LEU A 644 9.61 2.11 -14.59
C LEU A 644 10.87 2.16 -15.46
N LEU A 645 10.77 1.87 -16.75
CA LEU A 645 11.92 1.45 -17.56
C LEU A 645 12.60 2.59 -18.34
N HIS A 646 12.02 3.79 -18.36
CA HIS A 646 12.42 4.90 -19.25
C HIS A 646 12.53 4.44 -20.72
N TYR A 647 11.65 3.51 -21.13
CA TYR A 647 11.76 2.84 -22.42
C TYR A 647 11.13 3.69 -23.54
N PRO A 648 11.80 3.88 -24.70
CA PRO A 648 11.23 4.65 -25.81
C PRO A 648 10.01 3.95 -26.43
N ASN A 649 8.82 4.30 -25.97
CA ASN A 649 7.55 3.72 -26.38
C ASN A 649 6.71 4.73 -27.20
N PRO A 650 6.36 4.44 -28.47
CA PRO A 650 5.46 5.28 -29.25
C PRO A 650 3.97 4.98 -29.00
N TYR A 651 3.66 3.94 -28.20
CA TYR A 651 2.30 3.42 -28.01
C TYR A 651 1.69 3.75 -26.63
N SER A 652 2.39 4.49 -25.76
CA SER A 652 2.07 4.63 -24.32
C SER A 652 0.62 5.01 -23.99
N LEU A 653 0.02 5.95 -24.74
CA LEU A 653 -1.38 6.34 -24.53
C LEU A 653 -2.35 5.22 -24.95
N ALA A 654 -2.08 4.54 -26.07
CA ALA A 654 -2.91 3.44 -26.54
C ALA A 654 -2.75 2.19 -25.64
N ASN A 655 -1.56 1.96 -25.09
CA ASN A 655 -1.34 0.98 -24.03
C ASN A 655 -2.18 1.33 -22.79
N LEU A 656 -2.04 2.55 -22.25
CA LEU A 656 -2.78 3.01 -21.07
C LEU A 656 -4.29 2.80 -21.24
N ASP A 657 -4.84 3.26 -22.37
CA ASP A 657 -6.27 3.17 -22.63
C ASP A 657 -6.76 1.73 -22.86
N TYR A 658 -6.00 0.90 -23.57
CA TYR A 658 -6.34 -0.51 -23.76
C TYR A 658 -6.27 -1.30 -22.45
N TYR A 659 -5.17 -1.20 -21.70
CA TYR A 659 -4.98 -2.00 -20.49
C TYR A 659 -5.87 -1.57 -19.33
N ALA A 660 -6.19 -0.29 -19.18
CA ALA A 660 -7.22 0.16 -18.22
C ALA A 660 -8.60 -0.44 -18.52
N ALA A 661 -8.94 -0.63 -19.79
CA ALA A 661 -10.17 -1.29 -20.22
C ALA A 661 -10.14 -2.83 -20.09
N LYS A 662 -8.96 -3.41 -19.86
CA LYS A 662 -8.73 -4.86 -19.65
C LYS A 662 -8.43 -5.26 -18.20
N GLN A 663 -8.06 -4.31 -17.36
CA GLN A 663 -7.73 -4.50 -15.97
C GLN A 663 -8.92 -5.07 -15.18
N SER A 664 -8.66 -6.13 -14.42
CA SER A 664 -9.62 -6.74 -13.49
C SER A 664 -9.84 -5.85 -12.27
N LEU A 665 -11.04 -5.94 -11.68
CA LEU A 665 -11.35 -5.32 -10.39
C LEU A 665 -10.75 -6.12 -9.22
N ASP A 666 -10.51 -7.43 -9.40
CA ASP A 666 -9.89 -8.33 -8.40
C ASP A 666 -8.35 -8.20 -8.33
N GLY A 667 -7.83 -7.08 -8.86
CA GLY A 667 -6.40 -6.78 -8.94
C GLY A 667 -5.85 -6.17 -7.65
N PRO A 668 -4.57 -6.43 -7.30
CA PRO A 668 -3.98 -5.93 -6.06
C PRO A 668 -3.74 -4.42 -6.05
N ALA A 669 -3.77 -3.84 -4.85
CA ALA A 669 -3.67 -2.42 -4.50
C ALA A 669 -2.42 -1.64 -4.98
N MET A 670 -1.52 -2.28 -5.73
CA MET A 670 -0.38 -1.62 -6.37
C MET A 670 -0.76 -0.99 -7.72
N THR A 671 -1.66 -1.62 -8.46
CA THR A 671 -1.94 -1.42 -9.89
C THR A 671 -2.13 0.05 -10.27
N TYR A 672 -3.12 0.72 -9.69
CA TYR A 672 -3.54 2.03 -10.18
C TYR A 672 -2.56 3.17 -9.85
N SER A 673 -1.58 2.95 -8.96
CA SER A 673 -0.51 3.94 -8.74
C SER A 673 0.37 4.13 -9.99
N SER A 674 0.67 3.07 -10.73
CA SER A 674 1.36 3.15 -12.02
C SER A 674 0.49 3.76 -13.11
N PHE A 675 -0.82 3.49 -13.11
CA PHE A 675 -1.77 4.19 -14.01
C PHE A 675 -1.83 5.69 -13.69
N ALA A 676 -1.76 6.11 -12.42
CA ALA A 676 -1.72 7.52 -12.04
C ALA A 676 -0.45 8.24 -12.53
N VAL A 677 0.72 7.61 -12.35
CA VAL A 677 2.00 8.12 -12.85
C VAL A 677 1.99 8.20 -14.38
N VAL A 678 1.64 7.12 -15.08
CA VAL A 678 1.66 7.07 -16.55
C VAL A 678 0.60 7.98 -17.17
N ALA A 679 -0.62 8.03 -16.63
CA ALA A 679 -1.64 9.00 -17.08
C ALA A 679 -1.14 10.43 -16.91
N ASN A 680 -0.45 10.75 -15.81
CA ASN A 680 0.13 12.08 -15.65
C ASN A 680 1.23 12.35 -16.67
N GLU A 681 2.03 11.36 -17.06
CA GLU A 681 3.04 11.55 -18.10
C GLU A 681 2.44 11.65 -19.52
N VAL A 682 1.49 10.78 -19.90
CA VAL A 682 1.12 10.54 -21.32
C VAL A 682 -0.26 11.02 -21.74
N SER A 683 -1.20 11.30 -20.82
CA SER A 683 -2.53 11.78 -21.21
C SER A 683 -2.44 13.18 -21.86
N PRO A 684 -3.16 13.42 -22.99
CA PRO A 684 -3.06 14.68 -23.72
C PRO A 684 -3.89 15.82 -23.10
N SER A 685 -4.82 15.48 -22.20
CA SER A 685 -5.87 16.34 -21.68
C SER A 685 -6.48 15.73 -20.41
N GLY A 686 -7.17 16.55 -19.62
CA GLY A 686 -7.96 16.07 -18.49
C GLY A 686 -7.19 15.92 -17.17
N CYS A 687 -7.73 15.10 -16.29
CA CYS A 687 -7.30 14.93 -14.90
C CYS A 687 -7.41 13.47 -14.42
N SER A 688 -7.48 12.49 -15.33
CA SER A 688 -7.56 11.06 -15.00
C SER A 688 -6.43 10.54 -14.10
N SER A 689 -5.26 11.19 -14.09
CA SER A 689 -4.19 10.89 -13.12
C SER A 689 -4.61 11.07 -11.65
N PHE A 690 -5.52 12.01 -11.35
CA PHE A 690 -6.14 12.13 -10.03
C PHE A 690 -7.14 11.00 -9.76
N THR A 691 -7.97 10.65 -10.75
CA THR A 691 -8.89 9.50 -10.66
C THR A 691 -8.16 8.20 -10.35
N TYR A 692 -7.01 7.96 -11.00
CA TYR A 692 -6.16 6.79 -10.73
C TYR A 692 -5.40 6.86 -9.40
N ASP A 693 -5.02 8.05 -8.92
CA ASP A 693 -4.38 8.22 -7.59
C ASP A 693 -5.35 7.82 -6.47
N VAL A 694 -6.58 8.34 -6.51
CA VAL A 694 -7.67 7.97 -5.59
C VAL A 694 -8.04 6.49 -5.73
N TYR A 695 -7.96 5.91 -6.94
CA TYR A 695 -8.14 4.47 -7.15
C TYR A 695 -6.95 3.63 -6.65
N SER A 696 -5.75 4.20 -6.51
CA SER A 696 -4.63 3.49 -5.87
C SER A 696 -4.82 3.32 -4.35
N SER A 697 -5.70 4.11 -3.72
CA SER A 697 -5.84 4.19 -2.27
C SER A 697 -7.23 3.90 -1.74
N SER A 698 -8.23 4.71 -2.08
CA SER A 698 -9.51 4.81 -1.35
C SER A 698 -10.31 3.50 -1.22
N PRO A 699 -10.38 2.63 -2.24
CA PRO A 699 -11.13 1.37 -2.09
C PRO A 699 -10.29 0.25 -1.44
N TYR A 700 -8.98 0.45 -1.26
CA TYR A 700 -8.06 -0.51 -0.63
C TYR A 700 -7.79 -0.18 0.84
N VAL A 701 -7.85 1.09 1.25
CA VAL A 701 -7.70 1.47 2.66
C VAL A 701 -8.83 0.90 3.52
N ARG A 702 -8.50 0.60 4.78
CA ARG A 702 -9.43 0.14 5.81
C ARG A 702 -9.38 1.06 7.03
N ALA A 703 -10.56 1.35 7.56
CA ALA A 703 -10.70 1.97 8.86
C ALA A 703 -10.23 1.02 9.98
N PRO A 704 -9.73 1.56 11.12
CA PRO A 704 -9.55 2.97 11.40
C PRO A 704 -8.16 3.52 11.03
N TRP A 705 -7.20 2.66 10.71
CA TRP A 705 -5.77 3.00 10.71
C TRP A 705 -5.19 3.42 9.34
N TYR A 706 -6.02 3.53 8.29
CA TYR A 706 -5.58 3.71 6.90
C TYR A 706 -4.55 2.66 6.46
N GLN A 707 -4.72 1.42 6.95
CA GLN A 707 -3.96 0.27 6.48
C GLN A 707 -4.64 -0.32 5.24
N TYR A 708 -3.85 -0.79 4.28
CA TYR A 708 -4.37 -1.29 3.01
C TYR A 708 -4.74 -2.77 3.12
N SER A 709 -5.88 -3.15 2.57
CA SER A 709 -6.12 -4.50 2.07
C SER A 709 -5.46 -4.66 0.71
N GLU A 710 -5.06 -5.88 0.36
CA GLU A 710 -4.63 -6.25 -0.99
C GLU A 710 -5.74 -6.01 -2.02
N GLN A 711 -6.99 -6.30 -1.65
CA GLN A 711 -8.15 -6.40 -2.53
C GLN A 711 -9.14 -5.24 -2.33
N LEU A 712 -9.88 -4.88 -3.39
CA LEU A 712 -10.97 -3.90 -3.28
C LEU A 712 -12.04 -4.36 -2.28
N ILE A 713 -12.42 -5.64 -2.36
CA ILE A 713 -13.45 -6.28 -1.54
C ILE A 713 -12.79 -7.36 -0.69
N ASP A 714 -13.08 -7.37 0.60
CA ASP A 714 -12.48 -8.34 1.53
C ASP A 714 -13.19 -9.70 1.55
N ASN A 715 -14.43 -9.78 1.04
CA ASN A 715 -15.19 -11.02 0.91
C ASN A 715 -14.63 -11.90 -0.23
N VAL A 716 -14.18 -13.09 0.14
CA VAL A 716 -13.61 -14.12 -0.74
C VAL A 716 -14.60 -14.62 -1.80
N GLU A 717 -15.91 -14.61 -1.50
CA GLU A 717 -16.94 -15.00 -2.48
C GLU A 717 -17.20 -13.92 -3.55
N GLU A 718 -16.73 -12.68 -3.33
CA GLU A 718 -16.98 -11.51 -4.20
C GLU A 718 -15.73 -11.01 -4.94
N ASN A 719 -14.51 -11.38 -4.51
CA ASN A 719 -13.23 -10.87 -5.03
C ASN A 719 -12.43 -11.89 -5.88
N GLY A 720 -13.15 -12.82 -6.53
CA GLY A 720 -12.54 -13.87 -7.35
C GLY A 720 -11.92 -15.05 -6.57
N GLY A 721 -12.11 -15.13 -5.24
CA GLY A 721 -11.64 -16.26 -4.42
C GLY A 721 -10.32 -16.02 -3.68
N THR A 722 -9.97 -14.76 -3.38
CA THR A 722 -8.68 -14.39 -2.79
C THR A 722 -8.86 -13.92 -1.33
N HIS A 723 -8.36 -14.68 -0.36
CA HIS A 723 -8.22 -14.22 1.04
C HIS A 723 -7.21 -13.07 1.11
N PRO A 724 -7.62 -11.80 1.34
CA PRO A 724 -6.74 -10.66 1.14
C PRO A 724 -5.57 -10.63 2.13
N ALA A 725 -4.39 -10.28 1.65
CA ALA A 725 -3.26 -9.91 2.50
C ALA A 725 -3.51 -8.57 3.22
N PHE A 726 -3.12 -8.49 4.49
CA PHE A 726 -3.27 -7.29 5.33
C PHE A 726 -2.21 -7.26 6.45
N PRO A 727 -1.68 -6.08 6.83
CA PRO A 727 -1.75 -4.82 6.08
C PRO A 727 -0.85 -4.90 4.84
N PHE A 728 -1.34 -4.53 3.66
CA PHE A 728 -0.63 -4.71 2.39
C PHE A 728 0.30 -3.53 2.06
N LEU A 729 1.59 -3.66 2.42
CA LEU A 729 2.57 -2.58 2.29
C LEU A 729 2.92 -2.24 0.83
N THR A 730 2.71 -3.17 -0.10
CA THR A 730 2.96 -2.95 -1.53
C THR A 730 2.05 -1.86 -2.11
N GLY A 731 0.78 -1.82 -1.70
CA GLY A 731 -0.16 -0.75 -2.08
C GLY A 731 0.21 0.61 -1.46
N MET A 732 0.55 0.63 -0.17
CA MET A 732 1.09 1.82 0.51
C MET A 732 2.32 2.37 -0.22
N GLY A 733 3.24 1.50 -0.65
CA GLY A 733 4.42 1.85 -1.44
C GLY A 733 4.06 2.44 -2.80
N GLY A 734 3.11 1.82 -3.51
CA GLY A 734 2.54 2.29 -4.77
C GLY A 734 1.99 3.72 -4.66
N THR A 735 0.97 3.97 -3.84
CA THR A 735 0.41 5.32 -3.64
C THR A 735 1.49 6.33 -3.20
N ASN A 736 2.43 5.92 -2.35
CA ASN A 736 3.54 6.77 -1.89
C ASN A 736 4.55 7.16 -3.00
N ARG A 737 4.39 6.66 -4.24
CA ARG A 737 5.14 7.12 -5.43
C ARG A 737 4.44 8.25 -6.19
N VAL A 738 3.09 8.35 -6.15
CA VAL A 738 2.31 9.10 -7.17
C VAL A 738 2.62 10.61 -7.17
N ALA A 739 2.76 11.25 -6.01
CA ALA A 739 3.07 12.68 -5.96
C ALA A 739 4.43 13.02 -6.61
N ILE A 740 5.49 12.29 -6.26
CA ILE A 740 6.85 12.54 -6.75
C ILE A 740 7.05 12.09 -8.20
N PHE A 741 6.62 10.88 -8.55
CA PHE A 741 6.85 10.32 -9.89
C PHE A 741 5.79 10.72 -10.91
N GLY A 742 4.55 10.97 -10.48
CA GLY A 742 3.45 11.47 -11.30
C GLY A 742 3.38 13.00 -11.31
N TYR A 743 2.86 13.62 -10.26
CA TYR A 743 2.51 15.06 -10.29
C TYR A 743 3.71 16.01 -10.46
N LEU A 744 4.87 15.68 -9.87
CA LEU A 744 6.14 16.37 -10.14
C LEU A 744 6.84 15.82 -11.41
N GLY A 745 6.51 14.61 -11.84
CA GLY A 745 7.09 13.96 -13.02
C GLY A 745 8.58 13.60 -12.87
N LEU A 746 9.04 13.21 -11.68
CA LEU A 746 10.47 13.00 -11.39
C LEU A 746 11.09 11.87 -12.22
N GLY A 747 11.86 12.24 -13.25
CA GLY A 747 12.70 11.34 -14.02
C GLY A 747 14.07 11.15 -13.37
N LEU A 748 14.36 9.92 -12.92
CA LEU A 748 15.65 9.58 -12.30
C LEU A 748 16.73 9.38 -13.39
N TYR A 749 17.42 10.45 -13.74
CA TYR A 749 18.61 10.43 -14.61
C TYR A 749 19.89 10.74 -13.81
N TYR A 750 21.04 10.30 -14.32
CA TYR A 750 22.32 10.34 -13.61
C TYR A 750 23.12 11.62 -13.90
N ASP A 751 22.94 12.24 -15.06
CA ASP A 751 23.63 13.43 -15.51
C ASP A 751 22.87 14.73 -15.18
N LYS A 752 21.56 14.60 -14.93
CA LYS A 752 20.61 15.68 -14.70
C LYS A 752 19.43 15.26 -13.81
N LEU A 753 18.80 16.26 -13.21
CA LEU A 753 17.48 16.13 -12.59
C LEU A 753 16.41 16.39 -13.67
N ASP A 754 15.62 15.38 -14.04
CA ASP A 754 14.49 15.57 -14.96
C ASP A 754 13.19 15.64 -14.16
N ILE A 755 12.32 16.60 -14.47
CA ILE A 755 10.95 16.70 -13.92
C ILE A 755 9.98 17.11 -15.02
N ASP A 756 8.69 16.85 -14.86
CA ASP A 756 7.69 17.26 -15.88
C ASP A 756 6.32 17.57 -15.24
N PRO A 757 6.23 18.60 -14.37
CA PRO A 757 5.12 18.73 -13.45
C PRO A 757 3.78 19.04 -14.13
N SER A 758 2.74 18.34 -13.69
CA SER A 758 1.34 18.54 -14.08
C SER A 758 0.44 18.24 -12.89
N LEU A 759 0.13 19.27 -12.10
CA LEU A 759 -0.74 19.13 -10.93
C LEU A 759 -2.22 19.07 -11.38
N PRO A 760 -3.00 18.05 -10.99
CA PRO A 760 -4.42 17.97 -11.35
C PRO A 760 -5.24 19.16 -10.78
N PRO A 761 -6.29 19.64 -11.48
CA PRO A 761 -7.09 20.79 -11.03
C PRO A 761 -7.72 20.65 -9.63
N GLN A 762 -7.93 19.42 -9.16
CA GLN A 762 -8.45 19.10 -7.83
C GLN A 762 -7.47 19.44 -6.69
N ILE A 763 -6.17 19.50 -6.99
CA ILE A 763 -5.12 19.82 -6.01
C ILE A 763 -4.63 21.25 -6.30
N GLU A 764 -5.14 22.24 -5.55
CA GLU A 764 -4.79 23.66 -5.74
C GLU A 764 -3.29 23.94 -5.49
N HIS A 765 -2.69 23.24 -4.53
CA HIS A 765 -1.32 23.41 -4.08
C HIS A 765 -0.77 22.09 -3.52
N LEU A 766 0.50 21.81 -3.79
CA LEU A 766 1.21 20.64 -3.26
C LEU A 766 2.67 20.99 -2.97
N ASN A 767 3.06 20.90 -1.70
CA ASN A 767 4.45 20.96 -1.25
C ASN A 767 4.98 19.54 -1.12
N TYR A 768 5.90 19.13 -1.99
CA TYR A 768 6.39 17.75 -2.01
C TYR A 768 7.43 17.53 -0.91
N ARG A 769 7.47 16.29 -0.40
CA ARG A 769 8.54 15.80 0.46
C ARG A 769 9.91 16.11 -0.12
N ARG A 770 10.88 16.31 0.78
CA ARG A 770 12.30 16.32 0.45
C ARG A 770 12.64 15.05 -0.33
N PHE A 771 13.27 15.24 -1.49
CA PHE A 771 13.92 14.18 -2.23
C PHE A 771 15.41 14.50 -2.42
N TYR A 772 16.21 13.51 -2.81
CA TYR A 772 17.64 13.67 -3.08
C TYR A 772 17.96 13.36 -4.54
N TRP A 773 18.86 14.17 -5.12
CA TRP A 773 19.50 13.88 -6.41
C TRP A 773 21.01 14.05 -6.28
N MET A 774 21.78 13.04 -6.67
CA MET A 774 23.23 12.94 -6.47
C MET A 774 23.69 13.25 -5.04
N GLY A 775 22.86 12.91 -4.05
CA GLY A 775 23.04 13.13 -2.62
C GLY A 775 22.74 14.55 -2.13
N HIS A 776 22.30 15.46 -3.01
CA HIS A 776 21.87 16.81 -2.65
C HIS A 776 20.36 16.85 -2.44
N GLY A 777 19.91 17.33 -1.28
CA GLY A 777 18.49 17.44 -0.94
C GLY A 777 17.81 18.60 -1.65
N ILE A 778 16.60 18.34 -2.13
CA ILE A 778 15.77 19.24 -2.93
C ILE A 778 14.35 19.20 -2.37
N ASN A 779 13.67 20.34 -2.41
CA ASN A 779 12.23 20.44 -2.20
C ASN A 779 11.58 21.06 -3.44
N ALA A 780 10.31 20.73 -3.67
CA ALA A 780 9.50 21.28 -4.74
C ALA A 780 8.16 21.79 -4.16
N THR A 781 7.60 22.83 -4.75
CA THR A 781 6.24 23.31 -4.47
C THR A 781 5.51 23.59 -5.78
N SER A 782 4.35 22.95 -5.98
CA SER A 782 3.47 23.15 -7.14
C SER A 782 2.22 23.93 -6.77
N ASN A 783 1.77 24.78 -7.69
CA ASN A 783 0.36 25.16 -7.84
C ASN A 783 -0.12 24.73 -9.24
N SER A 784 -1.37 25.04 -9.59
CA SER A 784 -1.94 24.70 -10.91
C SER A 784 -1.14 25.21 -12.14
N THR A 785 -0.31 26.25 -11.99
CA THR A 785 0.37 26.90 -13.14
C THR A 785 1.90 26.75 -13.16
N HIS A 786 2.54 26.61 -11.99
CA HIS A 786 4.00 26.63 -11.85
C HIS A 786 4.48 25.72 -10.73
N THR A 787 5.72 25.26 -10.85
CA THR A 787 6.46 24.51 -9.83
C THR A 787 7.75 25.26 -9.49
N THR A 788 8.08 25.36 -8.21
CA THR A 788 9.33 25.95 -7.72
C THR A 788 10.21 24.86 -7.13
N LEU A 789 11.38 24.64 -7.72
CA LEU A 789 12.45 23.81 -7.15
C LEU A 789 13.37 24.66 -6.28
N ALA A 790 13.79 24.13 -5.13
CA ALA A 790 14.82 24.75 -4.29
C ALA A 790 15.83 23.71 -3.78
N ARG A 791 17.13 24.06 -3.80
CA ARG A 791 18.16 23.29 -3.09
C ARG A 791 17.99 23.53 -1.59
N LEU A 792 17.98 22.45 -0.81
CA LEU A 792 17.89 22.55 0.63
C LEU A 792 19.25 22.88 1.29
N PRO A 793 19.28 23.50 2.49
CA PRO A 793 20.51 23.87 3.18
C PRO A 793 21.50 22.71 3.35
N ARG A 794 22.63 22.78 2.63
CA ARG A 794 23.65 21.72 2.49
C ARG A 794 24.14 21.15 3.83
N GLY A 795 24.25 21.99 4.86
CA GLY A 795 24.68 21.58 6.22
C GLY A 795 23.69 20.71 7.00
N LYS A 796 22.46 20.54 6.51
CA LYS A 796 21.46 19.59 7.04
C LYS A 796 21.04 18.55 5.98
N TYR A 797 21.09 18.92 4.70
CA TYR A 797 20.42 18.21 3.61
C TYR A 797 21.34 17.74 2.48
N THR A 798 22.60 17.42 2.78
CA THR A 798 23.49 16.71 1.86
C THR A 798 23.93 15.39 2.48
N LEU A 799 23.84 14.29 1.73
CA LEU A 799 24.25 12.96 2.17
C LEU A 799 25.78 12.83 2.19
N PRO A 800 26.37 11.96 3.04
CA PRO A 800 27.82 11.75 3.09
C PRO A 800 28.43 11.27 1.75
N SER A 801 27.64 10.60 0.91
CA SER A 801 27.98 10.07 -0.41
C SER A 801 27.82 11.05 -1.56
N ALA A 802 27.37 12.29 -1.29
CA ALA A 802 26.92 13.20 -2.34
C ALA A 802 28.01 13.56 -3.36
N ASN A 803 27.63 13.63 -4.63
CA ASN A 803 28.55 13.94 -5.72
C ASN A 803 29.13 15.35 -5.53
N VAL A 804 30.44 15.41 -5.30
CA VAL A 804 31.17 16.63 -4.95
C VAL A 804 31.08 17.72 -6.02
N THR A 805 30.80 17.35 -7.27
CA THR A 805 30.67 18.26 -8.42
C THR A 805 29.66 19.38 -8.17
N TYR A 806 28.54 19.06 -7.53
CA TYR A 806 27.42 19.99 -7.32
C TYR A 806 27.54 20.80 -6.01
N PHE A 807 28.66 20.72 -5.29
CA PHE A 807 28.97 21.72 -4.25
C PHE A 807 29.36 23.08 -4.86
N GLU A 808 30.07 23.10 -5.98
CA GLU A 808 30.52 24.34 -6.63
C GLU A 808 29.72 24.68 -7.89
N LYS A 809 28.97 23.72 -8.43
CA LYS A 809 28.14 23.89 -9.64
C LYS A 809 26.64 23.83 -9.32
N PRO A 810 25.79 24.50 -10.11
CA PRO A 810 24.35 24.25 -10.08
C PRO A 810 24.05 22.81 -10.54
N ILE A 811 22.88 22.31 -10.13
CA ILE A 811 22.34 21.04 -10.62
C ILE A 811 21.72 21.30 -12.01
N PRO A 812 22.12 20.57 -13.07
CA PRO A 812 21.45 20.66 -14.36
C PRO A 812 20.06 20.03 -14.27
N VAL A 813 19.06 20.77 -14.73
CA VAL A 813 17.64 20.37 -14.72
C VAL A 813 17.13 20.31 -16.16
N THR A 814 16.40 19.26 -16.52
CA THR A 814 15.67 19.18 -17.79
C THR A 814 14.18 18.96 -17.55
N ILE A 815 13.36 19.26 -18.55
CA ILE A 815 11.90 19.18 -18.47
C ILE A 815 11.38 18.11 -19.44
N GLY A 816 10.71 17.09 -18.93
CA GLY A 816 9.97 16.11 -19.74
C GLY A 816 10.81 15.29 -20.72
N THR A 817 12.05 14.91 -20.37
CA THR A 817 12.95 14.18 -21.27
C THR A 817 12.35 12.87 -21.78
N ARG A 818 11.74 12.08 -20.87
CA ARG A 818 11.10 10.80 -21.21
C ARG A 818 10.13 10.96 -22.40
N SER A 819 9.16 11.86 -22.23
CA SER A 819 8.16 12.25 -23.25
C SER A 819 8.71 13.01 -24.47
N SER A 820 10.00 13.37 -24.47
CA SER A 820 10.64 14.23 -25.48
C SER A 820 9.97 15.60 -25.70
N ARG A 821 9.21 16.10 -24.71
CA ARG A 821 8.42 17.35 -24.81
C ARG A 821 9.28 18.61 -24.89
N ASP A 822 10.36 18.67 -24.10
CA ASP A 822 11.34 19.76 -24.13
C ASP A 822 12.76 19.19 -24.11
N ASN A 823 13.72 19.98 -24.61
CA ASN A 823 15.15 19.72 -24.57
C ASN A 823 15.91 20.90 -23.90
N ALA A 824 15.19 21.89 -23.36
CA ALA A 824 15.77 22.96 -22.56
C ALA A 824 16.48 22.39 -21.30
N THR A 825 17.69 22.89 -21.05
CA THR A 825 18.44 22.64 -19.81
C THR A 825 18.48 23.92 -18.99
N TYR A 826 18.08 23.80 -17.72
CA TYR A 826 18.09 24.86 -16.71
C TYR A 826 19.17 24.55 -15.66
N GLU A 827 19.50 25.54 -14.84
CA GLU A 827 20.50 25.41 -13.77
C GLU A 827 19.84 25.74 -12.41
N LEU A 828 19.74 24.74 -11.53
CA LEU A 828 19.30 24.90 -10.15
C LEU A 828 20.51 25.26 -9.27
N GLY A 829 20.69 26.56 -9.07
CA GLY A 829 21.70 27.15 -8.18
C GLY A 829 21.26 27.19 -6.71
N ASP A 830 21.78 28.15 -5.95
CA ASP A 830 21.34 28.40 -4.56
C ASP A 830 20.05 29.23 -4.48
N GLU A 831 19.64 29.88 -5.58
CA GLU A 831 18.33 30.54 -5.73
C GLU A 831 17.28 29.54 -6.29
N PRO A 832 16.00 29.63 -5.92
CA PRO A 832 14.96 28.74 -6.43
C PRO A 832 14.70 28.87 -7.93
N LEU A 833 14.49 27.74 -8.60
CA LEU A 833 14.14 27.65 -10.03
C LEU A 833 12.62 27.50 -10.17
N VAL A 834 11.97 28.50 -10.75
CA VAL A 834 10.53 28.45 -11.08
C VAL A 834 10.34 28.02 -12.53
N ILE A 835 9.54 26.99 -12.74
CA ILE A 835 9.14 26.46 -14.07
C ILE A 835 7.62 26.47 -14.22
N ARG A 836 7.13 26.41 -15.46
CA ARG A 836 5.71 26.33 -15.77
C ARG A 836 5.26 24.87 -15.85
N ASN A 837 4.09 24.57 -15.30
CA ASN A 837 3.50 23.24 -15.34
C ASN A 837 2.82 22.96 -16.68
N ARG A 838 2.70 21.68 -17.05
CA ARG A 838 1.87 21.25 -18.18
C ARG A 838 0.40 21.50 -17.82
N PRO A 839 -0.37 22.26 -18.62
CA PRO A 839 -1.74 22.62 -18.29
C PRO A 839 -2.72 21.50 -18.71
N MET A 840 -2.45 20.24 -18.37
CA MET A 840 -3.22 19.07 -18.87
C MET A 840 -4.72 19.21 -18.60
N GLY A 841 -5.09 19.60 -17.37
CA GLY A 841 -6.48 19.81 -16.97
C GLY A 841 -7.18 21.02 -17.60
N GLU A 842 -6.44 21.94 -18.25
CA GLU A 842 -7.02 23.03 -19.05
C GLU A 842 -7.29 22.60 -20.50
N ILE A 843 -6.63 21.54 -20.99
CA ILE A 843 -6.85 21.00 -22.34
C ILE A 843 -8.11 20.14 -22.31
N LEU A 844 -9.08 20.48 -23.14
CA LEU A 844 -10.35 19.75 -23.24
C LEU A 844 -10.26 18.62 -24.27
N THR A 845 -10.51 17.38 -23.84
CA THR A 845 -10.59 16.19 -24.72
C THR A 845 -11.67 16.37 -25.79
N VAL A 846 -12.83 16.92 -25.39
CA VAL A 846 -13.88 17.37 -26.31
C VAL A 846 -13.90 18.88 -26.34
N GLY A 847 -13.56 19.46 -27.49
CA GLY A 847 -13.52 20.91 -27.68
C GLY A 847 -14.84 21.58 -27.29
N GLY A 848 -14.78 22.53 -26.35
CA GLY A 848 -15.94 23.25 -25.85
C GLY A 848 -16.74 22.53 -24.75
N ASN A 849 -16.29 21.38 -24.23
CA ASN A 849 -16.87 20.78 -23.02
C ASN A 849 -16.78 21.75 -21.84
N ILE A 850 -17.87 21.89 -21.08
CA ILE A 850 -17.90 22.69 -19.84
C ILE A 850 -17.86 21.86 -18.55
N LEU A 851 -17.88 20.52 -18.65
CA LEU A 851 -17.90 19.60 -17.50
C LEU A 851 -16.53 19.12 -17.05
N GLN A 852 -15.53 19.11 -17.93
CA GLN A 852 -14.27 18.42 -17.67
C GLN A 852 -13.57 18.95 -16.41
N CYS A 853 -13.19 18.03 -15.51
CA CYS A 853 -12.49 18.31 -14.26
C CYS A 853 -13.19 19.39 -13.39
N LYS A 854 -14.51 19.26 -13.22
CA LYS A 854 -15.34 20.15 -12.40
C LYS A 854 -15.83 19.51 -11.10
N ASP A 855 -16.16 20.38 -10.16
CA ASP A 855 -16.69 20.03 -8.84
C ASP A 855 -17.95 19.16 -8.97
N LEU A 856 -17.92 17.98 -8.36
CA LEU A 856 -19.06 17.09 -8.26
C LEU A 856 -19.73 17.24 -6.89
N LEU A 857 -21.06 17.20 -6.90
CA LEU A 857 -21.81 16.95 -5.67
C LEU A 857 -21.79 15.44 -5.37
N PRO A 858 -21.67 15.02 -4.09
CA PRO A 858 -21.77 13.62 -3.72
C PRO A 858 -23.05 12.97 -4.30
N PRO A 859 -22.93 11.79 -4.94
CA PRO A 859 -24.06 11.12 -5.55
C PRO A 859 -25.09 10.68 -4.49
N PRO A 860 -26.40 10.67 -4.81
CA PRO A 860 -27.43 10.21 -3.87
C PRO A 860 -27.55 8.68 -3.79
N GLN A 861 -26.62 7.93 -4.41
CA GLN A 861 -26.53 6.47 -4.42
C GLN A 861 -25.06 6.00 -4.40
N GLY A 862 -24.82 4.75 -4.02
CA GLY A 862 -23.47 4.17 -4.04
C GLY A 862 -22.91 3.91 -5.44
N ASN A 863 -21.61 3.61 -5.49
CA ASN A 863 -20.87 3.26 -6.70
C ASN A 863 -20.20 1.89 -6.50
N LYS A 864 -19.78 1.22 -7.57
CA LYS A 864 -18.90 0.06 -7.44
C LYS A 864 -17.50 0.53 -6.97
N PRO A 865 -16.80 -0.22 -6.10
CA PRO A 865 -15.50 0.19 -5.57
C PRO A 865 -14.52 0.64 -6.65
N GLY A 866 -13.94 1.83 -6.46
CA GLY A 866 -12.99 2.43 -7.41
C GLY A 866 -13.60 3.01 -8.71
N GLN A 867 -14.90 2.79 -8.98
CA GLN A 867 -15.55 3.28 -10.20
C GLN A 867 -16.14 4.68 -9.97
N PHE A 868 -15.26 5.65 -9.69
CA PHE A 868 -15.64 6.92 -9.07
C PHE A 868 -16.48 7.86 -9.94
N PRO A 869 -17.36 8.69 -9.33
CA PRO A 869 -18.09 9.77 -9.99
C PRO A 869 -17.23 10.71 -10.86
N ILE A 870 -15.99 11.02 -10.44
CA ILE A 870 -15.10 11.94 -11.16
C ILE A 870 -14.65 11.41 -12.53
N ALA A 871 -14.55 10.09 -12.69
CA ALA A 871 -14.12 9.46 -13.93
C ALA A 871 -14.95 9.92 -15.13
N ALA A 872 -16.29 9.95 -14.96
CA ALA A 872 -17.24 10.35 -15.99
C ALA A 872 -17.09 11.80 -16.52
N ILE A 873 -16.19 12.61 -15.96
CA ILE A 873 -15.85 13.96 -16.44
C ILE A 873 -14.34 14.25 -16.37
N ASP A 874 -13.48 13.24 -16.20
CA ASP A 874 -12.03 13.49 -16.04
C ASP A 874 -11.32 13.71 -17.39
N GLY A 875 -11.99 13.43 -18.51
CA GLY A 875 -11.48 13.63 -19.87
C GLY A 875 -10.78 12.41 -20.48
N ALA A 876 -10.69 11.26 -19.80
CA ALA A 876 -10.22 10.01 -20.38
C ALA A 876 -11.36 9.05 -20.76
N ALA A 877 -11.09 8.10 -21.66
CA ALA A 877 -12.03 7.01 -21.98
C ALA A 877 -11.79 5.75 -21.13
N SER A 878 -10.66 5.71 -20.42
CA SER A 878 -10.09 4.53 -19.76
C SER A 878 -10.46 4.40 -18.29
N THR A 879 -10.74 5.52 -17.62
CA THR A 879 -11.46 5.57 -16.35
C THR A 879 -12.97 5.42 -16.60
N LYS A 880 -13.75 5.03 -15.58
CA LYS A 880 -15.22 4.96 -15.67
C LYS A 880 -15.91 5.11 -14.31
N TRP A 881 -17.02 5.83 -14.28
CA TRP A 881 -17.99 5.80 -13.19
C TRP A 881 -18.90 4.58 -13.37
N GLN A 882 -19.23 3.89 -12.26
CA GLN A 882 -20.24 2.82 -12.28
C GLN A 882 -21.10 2.87 -11.01
N PRO A 883 -22.43 3.11 -11.13
CA PRO A 883 -23.34 3.03 -9.98
C PRO A 883 -23.46 1.62 -9.42
N GLU A 884 -23.77 1.50 -8.13
CA GLU A 884 -23.92 0.21 -7.44
C GLU A 884 -25.00 -0.71 -8.04
N SER A 885 -26.04 -0.16 -8.69
CA SER A 885 -27.16 -0.96 -9.19
C SER A 885 -27.79 -0.47 -10.49
N ALA A 886 -28.20 -1.43 -11.33
CA ALA A 886 -28.96 -1.26 -12.56
C ALA A 886 -30.45 -0.94 -12.35
N ASN A 887 -31.03 -1.33 -11.20
CA ASN A 887 -32.49 -1.33 -11.03
C ASN A 887 -33.09 0.03 -10.62
N ILE A 888 -32.26 0.98 -10.18
CA ILE A 888 -32.62 2.36 -9.87
C ILE A 888 -32.05 3.33 -10.91
N THR A 889 -32.69 4.50 -11.02
CA THR A 889 -32.10 5.63 -11.76
C THR A 889 -31.03 6.28 -10.89
N SER A 890 -29.78 6.10 -11.27
CA SER A 890 -28.61 6.67 -10.60
C SER A 890 -28.28 8.05 -11.19
N TYR A 891 -27.78 8.97 -10.36
CA TYR A 891 -27.54 10.35 -10.73
C TYR A 891 -26.11 10.82 -10.43
N LEU A 892 -25.57 11.61 -11.36
CA LEU A 892 -24.33 12.39 -11.23
C LEU A 892 -24.69 13.88 -11.35
N THR A 893 -24.04 14.76 -10.59
CA THR A 893 -24.31 16.22 -10.63
C THR A 893 -23.04 17.05 -10.54
N VAL A 894 -22.81 17.88 -11.55
CA VAL A 894 -21.68 18.81 -11.65
C VAL A 894 -22.13 20.22 -11.25
N ASP A 895 -21.34 20.92 -10.42
CA ASP A 895 -21.50 22.36 -10.18
C ASP A 895 -20.66 23.14 -11.20
N LEU A 896 -21.33 23.94 -12.02
CA LEU A 896 -20.73 24.78 -13.06
C LEU A 896 -20.37 26.18 -12.52
N GLY A 897 -20.65 26.43 -11.24
CA GLY A 897 -20.50 27.72 -10.60
C GLY A 897 -21.66 28.69 -10.87
N THR A 898 -21.60 29.84 -10.19
CA THR A 898 -22.67 30.86 -10.20
C THR A 898 -22.42 32.02 -11.17
N SER A 899 -21.26 32.04 -11.84
CA SER A 899 -20.72 33.23 -12.51
C SER A 899 -20.79 33.22 -14.03
N SER A 900 -20.95 32.06 -14.67
CA SER A 900 -21.10 31.93 -16.12
C SER A 900 -21.94 30.71 -16.47
N PHE A 901 -23.03 30.91 -17.22
CA PHE A 901 -23.80 29.84 -17.84
C PHE A 901 -23.51 29.83 -19.33
N TYR A 902 -23.57 28.66 -19.96
CA TYR A 902 -23.26 28.51 -21.40
C TYR A 902 -24.46 27.95 -22.17
N PRO A 903 -24.72 28.44 -23.40
CA PRO A 903 -25.68 27.81 -24.30
C PRO A 903 -25.07 26.50 -24.83
N ILE A 904 -25.68 25.36 -24.49
CA ILE A 904 -25.25 24.02 -24.92
C ILE A 904 -26.03 23.62 -26.17
N ASN A 905 -25.34 23.19 -27.23
CA ASN A 905 -25.97 22.76 -28.49
C ASN A 905 -25.70 21.29 -28.83
N LYS A 906 -24.66 20.69 -28.24
CA LYS A 906 -24.25 19.30 -28.48
C LYS A 906 -23.86 18.62 -27.17
N ILE A 907 -24.15 17.32 -27.08
CA ILE A 907 -23.80 16.44 -25.97
C ILE A 907 -23.02 15.27 -26.57
N VAL A 908 -21.92 14.89 -25.90
CA VAL A 908 -21.12 13.71 -26.23
C VAL A 908 -21.07 12.83 -24.98
N MET A 909 -21.34 11.55 -25.15
CA MET A 909 -21.21 10.53 -24.10
C MET A 909 -20.28 9.43 -24.60
N ASP A 910 -19.37 8.96 -23.76
CA ASP A 910 -18.80 7.62 -23.84
C ASP A 910 -19.25 6.83 -22.61
N TRP A 911 -19.83 5.66 -22.85
CA TRP A 911 -20.38 4.75 -21.86
C TRP A 911 -19.44 3.57 -21.54
N GLY A 912 -18.29 3.47 -22.21
CA GLY A 912 -17.37 2.35 -22.09
C GLY A 912 -17.99 1.01 -22.54
N ASN A 913 -17.66 -0.07 -21.84
CA ASN A 913 -18.00 -1.44 -22.21
C ASN A 913 -19.33 -1.97 -21.62
N GLN A 914 -19.93 -1.30 -20.62
CA GLN A 914 -21.20 -1.71 -20.00
C GLN A 914 -22.26 -0.58 -20.07
N PRO A 915 -22.67 -0.12 -21.26
CA PRO A 915 -23.56 1.04 -21.39
C PRO A 915 -24.89 0.87 -20.65
N PRO A 916 -25.42 1.91 -19.98
CA PRO A 916 -26.74 1.87 -19.38
C PRO A 916 -27.84 1.71 -20.45
N SER A 917 -29.04 1.30 -20.03
CA SER A 917 -30.17 1.08 -20.96
C SER A 917 -30.89 2.39 -21.34
N HIS A 918 -30.92 3.34 -20.42
CA HIS A 918 -31.52 4.66 -20.61
C HIS A 918 -30.67 5.74 -19.96
N PHE A 919 -30.75 6.96 -20.51
CA PHE A 919 -30.16 8.16 -19.91
C PHE A 919 -31.12 9.34 -19.95
N GLY A 920 -30.84 10.36 -19.14
CA GLY A 920 -31.46 11.68 -19.23
C GLY A 920 -30.56 12.77 -18.67
N ILE A 921 -30.57 13.94 -19.31
CA ILE A 921 -29.76 15.10 -18.91
C ILE A 921 -30.70 16.25 -18.55
N TYR A 922 -30.38 16.92 -17.44
CA TYR A 922 -31.20 17.97 -16.84
C TYR A 922 -30.29 19.13 -16.40
N PHE A 923 -30.78 20.35 -16.53
CA PHE A 923 -30.12 21.56 -16.01
C PHE A 923 -30.98 22.20 -14.93
N SER A 924 -30.35 22.73 -13.88
CA SER A 924 -31.08 23.45 -12.82
C SER A 924 -30.24 24.54 -12.14
N ASN A 925 -30.89 25.29 -11.25
CA ASN A 925 -30.22 26.25 -10.35
C ASN A 925 -30.27 25.80 -8.88
N SER A 926 -30.70 24.57 -8.60
CA SER A 926 -30.92 24.04 -7.25
C SER A 926 -30.28 22.67 -7.07
N THR A 927 -29.63 22.43 -5.93
CA THR A 927 -29.10 21.09 -5.62
C THR A 927 -30.19 20.03 -5.50
N LEU A 928 -29.81 18.78 -5.81
CA LEU A 928 -30.53 17.50 -5.70
C LEU A 928 -31.51 17.09 -6.82
N PRO A 929 -31.18 16.03 -7.58
CA PRO A 929 -32.09 14.89 -7.74
C PRO A 929 -32.26 14.13 -6.40
N PRO A 930 -33.33 13.33 -6.20
CA PRO A 930 -34.40 13.03 -7.16
C PRO A 930 -35.37 14.21 -7.35
N PHE A 931 -35.76 14.47 -8.59
CA PHE A 931 -36.64 15.58 -8.98
C PHE A 931 -38.14 15.32 -8.64
N SER A 932 -38.42 14.71 -7.50
CA SER A 932 -39.74 14.22 -7.09
C SER A 932 -40.57 15.23 -6.30
N ASP A 933 -39.98 16.24 -5.64
CA ASP A 933 -40.76 17.33 -5.03
C ASP A 933 -41.36 18.24 -6.10
N ILE A 934 -42.68 18.18 -6.22
CA ILE A 934 -43.48 18.92 -7.20
C ILE A 934 -43.25 20.44 -7.10
N ARG A 935 -42.82 20.96 -5.94
CA ARG A 935 -42.62 22.40 -5.68
C ARG A 935 -41.37 23.01 -6.32
N ARG A 936 -40.51 22.23 -6.97
CA ARG A 936 -39.31 22.72 -7.69
C ARG A 936 -39.28 22.35 -9.19
N LYS A 937 -40.39 21.86 -9.74
CA LYS A 937 -40.43 21.41 -11.14
C LYS A 937 -40.16 22.50 -12.18
N ASP A 938 -40.36 23.78 -11.82
CA ASP A 938 -40.12 24.91 -12.70
C ASP A 938 -38.62 25.30 -12.78
N ASP A 939 -37.79 24.87 -11.81
CA ASP A 939 -36.35 25.17 -11.73
C ASP A 939 -35.45 24.15 -12.47
N VAL A 940 -36.03 23.05 -13.00
CA VAL A 940 -35.29 21.93 -13.61
C VAL A 940 -35.69 21.74 -15.09
N LYS A 941 -34.88 22.25 -16.02
CA LYS A 941 -35.10 22.02 -17.47
C LYS A 941 -34.53 20.66 -17.87
N LYS A 942 -35.41 19.72 -18.25
CA LYS A 942 -35.02 18.51 -18.96
C LYS A 942 -34.47 18.88 -20.34
N VAL A 943 -33.25 18.46 -20.64
CA VAL A 943 -32.51 18.79 -21.87
C VAL A 943 -32.75 17.72 -22.92
N THR A 944 -32.49 16.45 -22.57
CA THR A 944 -32.76 15.28 -23.41
C THR A 944 -32.94 14.04 -22.52
N ALA A 945 -33.53 12.97 -23.06
CA ALA A 945 -33.50 11.62 -22.49
C ALA A 945 -33.92 10.60 -23.54
N GLY A 946 -33.38 9.40 -23.46
CA GLY A 946 -33.69 8.33 -24.40
C GLY A 946 -33.20 6.96 -23.95
N LYS A 947 -33.40 5.97 -24.81
CA LYS A 947 -32.64 4.72 -24.78
C LYS A 947 -31.24 4.96 -25.36
N ILE A 948 -30.27 4.16 -24.94
CA ILE A 948 -28.94 4.12 -25.54
C ILE A 948 -28.91 3.00 -26.57
N GLU A 949 -28.56 3.33 -27.81
CA GLU A 949 -28.27 2.35 -28.86
C GLU A 949 -26.76 2.01 -28.79
N LEU A 950 -26.42 0.72 -28.89
CA LEU A 950 -25.02 0.27 -28.86
C LEU A 950 -24.32 0.70 -30.15
N SER A 951 -23.33 1.60 -30.06
CA SER A 951 -22.50 2.00 -31.21
C SER A 951 -21.45 0.93 -31.55
N ALA A 952 -21.03 0.15 -30.55
CA ALA A 952 -20.13 -0.98 -30.65
C ALA A 952 -20.84 -2.22 -30.04
N PRO A 953 -21.86 -2.78 -30.72
CA PRO A 953 -22.55 -3.98 -30.25
C PRO A 953 -21.58 -5.18 -30.26
N TRP A 954 -21.70 -6.06 -29.26
CA TRP A 954 -20.86 -7.24 -29.15
C TRP A 954 -21.06 -8.19 -30.33
N ASP A 955 -19.96 -8.63 -30.93
CA ASP A 955 -19.92 -9.57 -32.05
C ASP A 955 -18.98 -10.75 -31.71
N PRO A 956 -19.48 -12.00 -31.68
CA PRO A 956 -18.67 -13.18 -31.36
C PRO A 956 -17.55 -13.46 -32.36
N VAL A 957 -17.63 -12.94 -33.59
CA VAL A 957 -16.59 -13.13 -34.60
C VAL A 957 -15.38 -12.26 -34.29
N THR A 958 -15.61 -11.00 -33.91
CA THR A 958 -14.53 -10.02 -33.69
C THR A 958 -14.19 -9.74 -32.23
N ALA A 959 -14.89 -10.34 -31.25
CA ALA A 959 -14.57 -10.25 -29.82
C ALA A 959 -13.16 -10.76 -29.42
N TYR A 960 -12.53 -11.58 -30.28
CA TYR A 960 -11.17 -12.08 -30.09
C TYR A 960 -10.11 -11.25 -30.85
N GLU A 961 -10.50 -10.22 -31.60
CA GLU A 961 -9.56 -9.34 -32.29
C GLU A 961 -9.04 -8.26 -31.32
N ILE A 962 -7.72 -8.09 -31.26
CA ILE A 962 -7.12 -6.93 -30.57
C ILE A 962 -7.37 -5.70 -31.44
N LYS A 963 -7.87 -4.63 -30.83
CA LYS A 963 -8.22 -3.36 -31.47
C LYS A 963 -7.85 -2.20 -30.55
N THR A 964 -7.62 -1.02 -31.14
CA THR A 964 -7.60 0.24 -30.37
C THR A 964 -8.90 0.34 -29.57
N TYR A 965 -8.81 0.67 -28.28
CA TYR A 965 -9.98 0.74 -27.41
C TYR A 965 -10.89 1.92 -27.80
N ILE A 966 -12.18 1.63 -27.93
CA ILE A 966 -13.26 2.59 -28.23
C ILE A 966 -14.50 2.11 -27.46
N GLY A 967 -15.05 2.95 -26.59
CA GLY A 967 -16.26 2.61 -25.84
C GLY A 967 -17.56 2.78 -26.64
N ASN A 968 -18.69 2.44 -26.02
CA ASN A 968 -20.00 2.70 -26.63
C ASN A 968 -20.34 4.19 -26.48
N GLN A 969 -20.57 4.88 -27.59
CA GLN A 969 -20.73 6.34 -27.60
C GLN A 969 -22.14 6.79 -28.00
N THR A 970 -22.54 7.98 -27.53
CA THR A 970 -23.79 8.62 -27.92
C THR A 970 -23.59 10.11 -28.13
N ASN A 971 -23.87 10.58 -29.36
CA ASN A 971 -23.80 11.99 -29.73
C ASN A 971 -25.21 12.54 -29.92
N VAL A 972 -25.56 13.63 -29.21
CA VAL A 972 -26.87 14.30 -29.34
C VAL A 972 -26.67 15.75 -29.73
N THR A 973 -27.16 16.13 -30.91
CA THR A 973 -27.31 17.55 -31.30
C THR A 973 -28.71 18.03 -30.88
N LEU A 974 -28.77 19.14 -30.15
CA LEU A 974 -30.02 19.72 -29.68
C LEU A 974 -30.67 20.58 -30.77
N GLN A 975 -32.01 20.66 -30.78
CA GLN A 975 -32.76 21.45 -31.78
C GLN A 975 -32.69 22.97 -31.54
N GLU A 976 -32.46 23.37 -30.29
CA GLU A 976 -32.18 24.73 -29.84
C GLU A 976 -31.00 24.68 -28.86
N SER A 977 -30.25 25.77 -28.73
CA SER A 977 -29.23 25.88 -27.70
C SER A 977 -29.87 26.07 -26.32
N ILE A 978 -29.47 25.26 -25.34
CA ILE A 978 -30.06 25.25 -24.00
C ILE A 978 -29.03 25.71 -22.97
N TRP A 979 -29.35 26.77 -22.22
CA TRP A 979 -28.47 27.33 -21.19
C TRP A 979 -28.28 26.36 -20.02
N SER A 980 -27.02 26.12 -19.64
CA SER A 980 -26.58 25.12 -18.66
C SER A 980 -27.14 25.25 -17.24
N GLY A 981 -27.57 26.44 -16.83
CA GLY A 981 -27.80 26.76 -15.41
C GLY A 981 -26.52 26.59 -14.58
N ARG A 982 -26.68 26.53 -13.25
CA ARG A 982 -25.59 26.21 -12.32
C ARG A 982 -25.27 24.72 -12.27
N TYR A 983 -26.28 23.86 -12.29
CA TYR A 983 -26.10 22.43 -12.11
C TYR A 983 -26.45 21.66 -13.37
N ALA A 984 -25.49 20.87 -13.86
CA ALA A 984 -25.76 19.82 -14.82
C ALA A 984 -25.98 18.50 -14.09
N HIS A 985 -27.03 17.76 -14.46
CA HIS A 985 -27.33 16.44 -13.92
C HIS A 985 -27.42 15.40 -15.03
N LEU A 986 -26.69 14.31 -14.89
CA LEU A 986 -26.83 13.09 -15.68
C LEU A 986 -27.61 12.06 -14.84
N ALA A 987 -28.57 11.41 -15.47
CA ALA A 987 -29.31 10.28 -14.92
C ALA A 987 -29.10 9.07 -15.82
N VAL A 988 -28.77 7.91 -15.24
CA VAL A 988 -28.58 6.63 -15.94
C VAL A 988 -29.42 5.54 -15.29
N LEU A 989 -29.91 4.57 -16.07
CA LEU A 989 -30.76 3.48 -15.61
C LEU A 989 -30.50 2.20 -16.42
N GLY A 990 -30.40 1.07 -15.74
CA GLY A 990 -30.09 -0.23 -16.34
C GLY A 990 -28.62 -0.39 -16.71
N ASN A 991 -28.30 -1.57 -17.24
CA ASN A 991 -27.01 -1.97 -17.81
C ASN A 991 -27.33 -2.88 -19.01
N GLN A 992 -26.65 -2.71 -20.15
CA GLN A 992 -26.89 -3.49 -21.37
C GLN A 992 -25.86 -4.62 -21.58
N PHE A 993 -24.98 -4.88 -20.60
CA PHE A 993 -23.99 -5.95 -20.66
C PHE A 993 -24.61 -7.37 -20.63
N SER A 994 -25.68 -7.57 -19.85
CA SER A 994 -26.47 -8.82 -19.82
C SER A 994 -27.90 -8.58 -19.34
N GLU A 995 -28.83 -9.52 -19.59
CA GLU A 995 -30.22 -9.39 -19.13
C GLU A 995 -30.38 -9.50 -17.61
N ASP A 996 -29.43 -10.16 -16.93
CA ASP A 996 -29.41 -10.38 -15.47
C ASP A 996 -28.47 -9.40 -14.72
N ALA A 997 -27.97 -8.34 -15.37
CA ALA A 997 -26.99 -7.42 -14.80
C ALA A 997 -27.51 -6.69 -13.54
N THR A 998 -26.84 -6.93 -12.40
CA THR A 998 -27.17 -6.29 -11.10
C THR A 998 -26.60 -4.87 -10.99
N ASP A 999 -25.38 -4.67 -11.49
CA ASP A 999 -24.57 -3.46 -11.35
C ASP A 999 -24.98 -2.39 -12.38
N GLY A 1000 -24.88 -1.11 -12.02
CA GLY A 1000 -25.24 0.00 -12.90
C GLY A 1000 -24.42 0.05 -14.19
N GLY A 1001 -24.96 0.62 -15.26
CA GLY A 1001 -24.21 0.86 -16.49
C GLY A 1001 -23.11 1.91 -16.32
N THR A 1002 -21.98 1.71 -17.00
CA THR A 1002 -20.79 2.57 -16.93
C THR A 1002 -20.93 3.89 -17.67
N VAL A 1003 -20.20 4.91 -17.21
CA VAL A 1003 -19.98 6.19 -17.92
C VAL A 1003 -18.49 6.49 -17.90
N ALA A 1004 -17.85 6.54 -19.06
CA ALA A 1004 -16.43 6.87 -19.19
C ALA A 1004 -16.24 8.40 -19.33
N GLU A 1005 -17.00 9.05 -20.20
CA GLU A 1005 -16.94 10.52 -20.40
C GLU A 1005 -18.33 11.11 -20.65
N TRP A 1006 -18.60 12.25 -20.04
CA TRP A 1006 -19.81 13.05 -20.23
C TRP A 1006 -19.42 14.49 -20.55
N SER A 1007 -19.71 14.87 -21.79
CA SER A 1007 -19.31 16.14 -22.39
C SER A 1007 -20.52 16.99 -22.79
N LEU A 1008 -20.58 18.22 -22.28
CA LEU A 1008 -21.56 19.23 -22.69
C LEU A 1008 -20.87 20.33 -23.49
N VAL A 1009 -21.09 20.32 -24.81
CA VAL A 1009 -20.42 21.24 -25.74
C VAL A 1009 -21.22 22.53 -25.89
N ARG A 1010 -20.56 23.65 -25.58
CA ARG A 1010 -21.13 24.99 -25.74
C ARG A 1010 -21.16 25.42 -27.21
N GLU A 1011 -22.18 26.22 -27.56
CA GLU A 1011 -22.34 26.79 -28.90
C GLU A 1011 -21.12 27.63 -29.33
N GLY A 1012 -20.73 27.48 -30.60
CA GLY A 1012 -19.54 28.13 -31.17
C GLY A 1012 -18.28 27.26 -31.18
N TYR A 1013 -18.40 25.98 -30.83
CA TYR A 1013 -17.38 24.92 -30.92
C TYR A 1013 -17.86 23.76 -31.81
#